data_AF-A0A1G8QQE9-F1
#
_entry.id   AF-A0A1G8QQE9-F1
#
_cell.length_a   1.000
_cell.length_b   1.000
_cell.length_c   1.000
_cell.angle_alpha   90.00
_cell.angle_beta   90.00
_cell.angle_gamma   90.00
#
_symmetry.space_group_name_H-M   'P 1'
#
loop_
_entity.id
_entity.type
_entity.pdbx_description
1 polymer ?
#
loop_
_entity_poly.entity_id
_entity_poly.type
_entity_poly.pdbx_seq_one_letter_code
_entity_poly.pdbx_strand_id
1 'polypeptide(L)'
;MARIPVAELERLKREVSLVRLIQSQGHELKKRGKDWVMHCVFHEEKTPSLSISPEKNLYHCFGCGAAGSVIDWVMKTQGVSLPHAVQLLRNDAPLDSTEKVGVTRSHARHLPPLAAGSAAAELEAAALLQSVAEFYHANLKQSPEALAYLESRGLTHPELVEHFQLGYANKTLTYRLPAGHTQAGKQVRQQLQAVGVLRASGHEHLNGCLVVPVIGLEGGANAEQGRRVVQLYGRRLQPNHKIPAGQSRHLYLAAPLRGVWNEAALVGGGEVILCESLIDAMTFWCAGLRNVIAAYGVNGFGQDHWQALKHHGTRRVVIAFDRDAAGDAAAATLGEELRGAGLEVFRLLFPQGLDANAFARQVESPAQALGELLQRALWQGKGVASEADDASSSAAAPQAVALCEPESVVVSVPVQPSVSAALATEPESVVVSTEPLTPMPGAAVGQPQSVVESFSENAQGDLLLTVADRHWRVRGWKKNLGPEQMRVNVQVRREASEQMEAAYYVDSFDLYAAKARSSYVKQASLELGVSEDVLKRDLGQVLLKLEGLQEAAIRAALAPKNPTPTLSAEDEQSALELLRAPKLIERLEADLARCGVVGESSNLLAGYLAAVSRKLDQPLAVLIQSSSAAGKSSLMDAVLNLMPEEERIQYSAMTGQSLFYLGETDLQHRILAIAEEEGVRQAAYALKLLQSDGELTIASTGKDETTGNLVTKQYRVQGPVMLMLTTTAIDIDEELLNRCLVLTINESREQTEAIHAAQRHKQTLDGLLADAEKQAIVRLHQNAQRLLKPLAVVNPYADRLTFLSDKTRTRRDHMKYLTLIRAIALLHQHQRPIQRIEHRGQPLAYIEATKADIALANRLAHDILGRTLDELPPQTRRLLGLLQGWIGGLGVKVHDFRFSRKDVRAATGWGDTQLKIHLGRLLELEYLSLYRRGLAHEYSLAYDGDGSAQPHLMGLIEAERLDNESARSGLEAKRSAPGRGLVGARSDAENTVPGQALPEPEADPVGVNGQAPIQPGHNAEALLSSAAVVEG
;
A
#
# COMPACT_ATOMS: atom_id res chain seq x y z
N MET A 1 2.41 -23.42 10.86
CA MET A 1 1.70 -24.01 9.70
C MET A 1 0.37 -23.28 9.60
N ALA A 2 -0.06 -22.88 8.40
CA ALA A 2 -1.44 -22.44 8.22
C ALA A 2 -2.40 -23.61 8.48
N ARG A 3 -3.46 -23.38 9.26
CA ARG A 3 -4.50 -24.37 9.54
C ARG A 3 -5.62 -24.15 8.53
N ILE A 4 -5.97 -25.18 7.75
CA ILE A 4 -7.05 -25.08 6.75
C ILE A 4 -8.35 -24.75 7.49
N PRO A 5 -9.11 -23.70 7.08
CA PRO A 5 -10.37 -23.35 7.71
C PRO A 5 -11.37 -24.51 7.63
N VAL A 6 -12.06 -24.81 8.73
CA VAL A 6 -13.07 -25.90 8.77
C VAL A 6 -14.19 -25.63 7.77
N ALA A 7 -14.61 -24.37 7.63
CA ALA A 7 -15.60 -23.95 6.64
C ALA A 7 -15.19 -24.29 5.18
N GLU A 8 -13.89 -24.28 4.86
CA GLU A 8 -13.40 -24.62 3.53
C GLU A 8 -13.40 -26.15 3.28
N LEU A 9 -13.11 -26.94 4.32
CA LEU A 9 -13.22 -28.41 4.24
C LEU A 9 -14.68 -28.83 4.01
N GLU A 10 -15.63 -28.24 4.74
CA GLU A 10 -17.06 -28.52 4.52
C GLU A 10 -17.57 -27.96 3.19
N ARG A 11 -17.06 -26.81 2.74
CA ARG A 11 -17.33 -26.27 1.39
C ARG A 11 -16.98 -27.28 0.31
N LEU A 12 -15.73 -27.78 0.29
CA LEU A 12 -15.26 -28.72 -0.72
C LEU A 12 -16.02 -30.06 -0.68
N LYS A 13 -16.35 -30.57 0.51
CA LYS A 13 -17.18 -31.78 0.67
C LYS A 13 -18.59 -31.64 0.09
N ARG A 14 -19.16 -30.43 0.11
CA ARG A 14 -20.51 -30.13 -0.39
C ARG A 14 -20.54 -29.82 -1.88
N GLU A 15 -19.57 -29.03 -2.37
CA GLU A 15 -19.61 -28.47 -3.73
C GLU A 15 -18.93 -29.34 -4.79
N VAL A 16 -17.90 -30.13 -4.45
CA VAL A 16 -17.24 -30.99 -5.44
C VAL A 16 -17.95 -32.35 -5.55
N SER A 17 -18.67 -32.56 -6.66
CA SER A 17 -19.40 -33.80 -6.92
C SER A 17 -18.47 -35.01 -7.07
N LEU A 18 -18.53 -35.92 -6.09
CA LEU A 18 -17.75 -37.16 -6.05
C LEU A 18 -18.02 -38.06 -7.26
N VAL A 19 -19.27 -38.13 -7.73
CA VAL A 19 -19.67 -38.89 -8.92
C VAL A 19 -18.92 -38.38 -10.16
N ARG A 20 -18.90 -37.07 -10.38
CA ARG A 20 -18.19 -36.46 -11.53
C ARG A 20 -16.67 -36.60 -11.40
N LEU A 21 -16.11 -36.47 -10.19
CA LEU A 21 -14.67 -36.65 -9.94
C LEU A 21 -14.20 -38.09 -10.22
N ILE A 22 -15.02 -39.08 -9.87
CA ILE A 22 -14.72 -40.50 -10.14
C ILE A 22 -14.82 -40.80 -11.65
N GLN A 23 -15.77 -40.17 -12.35
CA GLN A 23 -15.90 -40.27 -13.80
C GLN A 23 -14.75 -39.58 -14.54
N SER A 24 -14.26 -38.41 -14.09
CA SER A 24 -13.10 -37.73 -14.70
C SER A 24 -11.77 -38.48 -14.47
N GLN A 25 -11.71 -39.33 -13.43
CA GLN A 25 -10.63 -40.29 -13.19
C GLN A 25 -10.75 -41.57 -14.05
N GLY A 26 -11.75 -41.66 -14.93
CA GLY A 26 -11.89 -42.75 -15.90
C GLY A 26 -12.57 -44.01 -15.38
N HIS A 27 -13.22 -43.96 -14.22
CA HIS A 27 -13.91 -45.13 -13.64
C HIS A 27 -15.34 -45.29 -14.15
N GLU A 28 -15.70 -46.49 -14.60
CA GLU A 28 -17.08 -46.82 -14.97
C GLU A 28 -17.99 -46.91 -13.72
N LEU A 29 -19.08 -46.14 -13.73
CA LEU A 29 -20.12 -46.17 -12.71
C LEU A 29 -21.41 -46.79 -13.26
N LYS A 30 -21.96 -47.80 -12.58
CA LYS A 30 -23.23 -48.43 -12.94
C LYS A 30 -24.30 -48.05 -11.91
N LYS A 31 -25.45 -47.54 -12.37
CA LYS A 31 -26.52 -47.05 -11.49
C LYS A 31 -27.30 -48.22 -10.87
N ARG A 32 -27.53 -48.20 -9.55
CA ARG A 32 -28.25 -49.25 -8.81
C ARG A 32 -29.25 -48.61 -7.85
N GLY A 33 -30.44 -48.32 -8.35
CA GLY A 33 -31.46 -47.56 -7.62
C GLY A 33 -31.10 -46.07 -7.56
N LYS A 34 -30.98 -45.52 -6.33
CA LYS A 34 -30.57 -44.13 -6.10
C LYS A 34 -29.04 -43.92 -6.20
N ASP A 35 -28.27 -44.93 -5.85
CA ASP A 35 -26.80 -44.86 -5.77
C ASP A 35 -26.12 -45.36 -7.06
N TRP A 36 -24.81 -45.12 -7.17
CA TRP A 36 -23.93 -45.72 -8.18
C TRP A 36 -23.03 -46.77 -7.55
N VAL A 37 -22.69 -47.82 -8.30
CA VAL A 37 -21.74 -48.85 -7.88
C VAL A 37 -20.64 -49.07 -8.92
N MET A 38 -19.44 -49.36 -8.43
CA MET A 38 -18.25 -49.67 -9.21
C MET A 38 -17.38 -50.73 -8.51
N HIS A 39 -16.38 -51.25 -9.22
CA HIS A 39 -15.34 -52.06 -8.59
C HIS A 39 -14.48 -51.18 -7.68
N CYS A 40 -14.23 -51.64 -6.47
CA CYS A 40 -13.45 -50.95 -5.48
C CYS A 40 -11.99 -50.74 -5.93
N VAL A 41 -11.50 -49.49 -5.86
CA VAL A 41 -10.10 -49.13 -6.16
C VAL A 41 -9.12 -49.43 -5.02
N PHE A 42 -9.62 -49.91 -3.87
CA PHE A 42 -8.83 -50.15 -2.65
C PHE A 42 -8.57 -51.64 -2.35
N HIS A 43 -9.21 -52.57 -3.08
CA HIS A 43 -8.92 -54.02 -3.04
C HIS A 43 -9.44 -54.71 -4.31
N GLU A 44 -8.88 -55.86 -4.66
CA GLU A 44 -9.33 -56.64 -5.83
C GLU A 44 -10.66 -57.38 -5.55
N GLU A 45 -11.65 -57.24 -6.43
CA GLU A 45 -12.94 -57.91 -6.31
C GLU A 45 -13.55 -58.29 -7.68
N LYS A 46 -14.25 -59.43 -7.73
CA LYS A 46 -14.91 -59.93 -8.95
C LYS A 46 -16.31 -59.32 -9.20
N THR A 47 -16.89 -58.68 -8.19
CA THR A 47 -18.23 -58.07 -8.22
C THR A 47 -18.16 -56.67 -7.61
N PRO A 48 -18.77 -55.62 -8.21
CA PRO A 48 -18.64 -54.26 -7.72
C PRO A 48 -19.34 -54.06 -6.37
N SER A 49 -18.56 -53.76 -5.32
CA SER A 49 -19.06 -53.51 -3.95
C SER A 49 -18.86 -52.08 -3.45
N LEU A 50 -18.21 -51.21 -4.22
CA LEU A 50 -18.06 -49.80 -3.86
C LEU A 50 -19.28 -48.99 -4.31
N SER A 51 -20.09 -48.55 -3.34
CA SER A 51 -21.26 -47.70 -3.57
C SER A 51 -20.92 -46.22 -3.35
N ILE A 52 -21.52 -45.35 -4.15
CA ILE A 52 -21.37 -43.89 -4.12
C ILE A 52 -22.78 -43.30 -4.11
N SER A 53 -23.11 -42.54 -3.06
CA SER A 53 -24.45 -41.96 -2.89
C SER A 53 -24.45 -40.48 -3.28
N PRO A 54 -25.11 -40.09 -4.41
CA PRO A 54 -25.11 -38.70 -4.88
C PRO A 54 -25.73 -37.73 -3.88
N GLU A 55 -26.79 -38.16 -3.19
CA GLU A 55 -27.57 -37.39 -2.22
C GLU A 55 -26.72 -36.98 -0.99
N LYS A 56 -25.70 -37.79 -0.64
CA LYS A 56 -24.82 -37.57 0.52
C LYS A 56 -23.40 -37.12 0.14
N ASN A 57 -23.04 -37.23 -1.14
CA ASN A 57 -21.69 -37.01 -1.67
C ASN A 57 -20.58 -37.84 -0.96
N LEU A 58 -20.92 -39.05 -0.51
CA LEU A 58 -20.04 -40.00 0.17
C LEU A 58 -19.92 -41.32 -0.61
N TYR A 59 -18.83 -42.04 -0.38
CA TYR A 59 -18.65 -43.43 -0.83
C TYR A 59 -18.52 -44.41 0.34
N HIS A 60 -18.89 -45.67 0.11
CA HIS A 60 -18.73 -46.80 1.02
C HIS A 60 -18.52 -48.11 0.26
N CYS A 61 -17.44 -48.83 0.55
CA CYS A 61 -17.15 -50.15 0.02
C CYS A 61 -17.66 -51.26 0.95
N PHE A 62 -18.55 -52.11 0.46
CA PHE A 62 -19.08 -53.25 1.23
C PHE A 62 -18.12 -54.45 1.30
N GLY A 63 -17.10 -54.52 0.43
CA GLY A 63 -16.05 -55.55 0.49
C GLY A 63 -14.97 -55.27 1.54
N CYS A 64 -14.32 -54.08 1.49
CA CYS A 64 -13.20 -53.72 2.36
C CYS A 64 -13.49 -52.65 3.43
N GLY A 65 -14.75 -52.20 3.57
CA GLY A 65 -15.13 -51.18 4.55
C GLY A 65 -14.59 -49.76 4.27
N ALA A 66 -13.90 -49.54 3.15
CA ALA A 66 -13.36 -48.24 2.79
C ALA A 66 -14.50 -47.24 2.50
N ALA A 67 -14.61 -46.20 3.34
CA ALA A 67 -15.59 -45.14 3.20
C ALA A 67 -14.96 -43.74 3.33
N GLY A 68 -15.68 -42.70 2.91
CA GLY A 68 -15.25 -41.31 3.08
C GLY A 68 -15.97 -40.30 2.19
N SER A 69 -15.52 -39.04 2.29
CA SER A 69 -15.93 -37.91 1.45
C SER A 69 -15.06 -37.78 0.19
N VAL A 70 -15.36 -36.77 -0.64
CA VAL A 70 -14.55 -36.40 -1.82
C VAL A 70 -13.08 -36.09 -1.47
N ILE A 71 -12.81 -35.54 -0.28
CA ILE A 71 -11.44 -35.27 0.19
C ILE A 71 -10.73 -36.59 0.53
N ASP A 72 -11.41 -37.48 1.25
CA ASP A 72 -10.88 -38.80 1.61
C ASP A 72 -10.60 -39.67 0.38
N TRP A 73 -11.46 -39.56 -0.65
CA TRP A 73 -11.27 -40.22 -1.93
C TRP A 73 -9.93 -39.79 -2.56
N VAL A 74 -9.72 -38.49 -2.77
CA VAL A 74 -8.47 -37.95 -3.34
C VAL A 74 -7.25 -38.34 -2.49
N MET A 75 -7.33 -38.21 -1.17
CA MET A 75 -6.24 -38.62 -0.27
C MET A 75 -5.84 -40.08 -0.45
N LYS A 76 -6.81 -41.00 -0.53
CA LYS A 76 -6.56 -42.44 -0.60
C LYS A 76 -6.21 -42.92 -2.00
N THR A 77 -6.84 -42.42 -3.07
CA THR A 77 -6.56 -42.86 -4.44
C THR A 77 -5.27 -42.28 -5.01
N GLN A 78 -4.89 -41.06 -4.60
CA GLN A 78 -3.67 -40.40 -5.10
C GLN A 78 -2.49 -40.48 -4.12
N GLY A 79 -2.70 -40.97 -2.89
CA GLY A 79 -1.67 -41.12 -1.86
C GLY A 79 -1.20 -39.77 -1.30
N VAL A 80 -2.10 -38.79 -1.18
CA VAL A 80 -1.78 -37.40 -0.85
C VAL A 80 -2.28 -37.00 0.54
N SER A 81 -1.58 -36.06 1.17
CA SER A 81 -1.97 -35.50 2.47
C SER A 81 -3.16 -34.54 2.35
N LEU A 82 -3.88 -34.31 3.46
CA LEU A 82 -5.07 -33.44 3.51
C LEU A 82 -4.87 -32.05 2.84
N PRO A 83 -3.78 -31.30 3.07
CA PRO A 83 -3.57 -30.02 2.39
C PRO A 83 -3.39 -30.13 0.88
N HIS A 84 -2.80 -31.24 0.41
CA HIS A 84 -2.59 -31.47 -1.03
C HIS A 84 -3.90 -31.91 -1.70
N ALA A 85 -4.71 -32.77 -1.06
CA ALA A 85 -6.06 -33.10 -1.52
C ALA A 85 -6.96 -31.85 -1.63
N VAL A 86 -6.91 -30.98 -0.62
CA VAL A 86 -7.63 -29.68 -0.64
C VAL A 86 -7.14 -28.80 -1.78
N GLN A 87 -5.84 -28.70 -2.05
CA GLN A 87 -5.33 -27.86 -3.14
C GLN A 87 -5.70 -28.40 -4.53
N LEU A 88 -5.74 -29.71 -4.72
CA LEU A 88 -6.23 -30.33 -5.96
C LEU A 88 -7.71 -29.98 -6.18
N LEU A 89 -8.55 -30.20 -5.15
CA LEU A 89 -9.98 -29.92 -5.19
C LEU A 89 -10.34 -28.42 -5.31
N ARG A 90 -9.42 -27.50 -4.94
CA ARG A 90 -9.54 -26.06 -5.23
C ARG A 90 -9.34 -25.72 -6.71
N ASN A 91 -8.43 -26.41 -7.39
CA ASN A 91 -8.01 -26.05 -8.75
C ASN A 91 -8.99 -26.56 -9.83
N ASP A 92 -9.70 -27.65 -9.56
CA ASP A 92 -10.54 -28.37 -10.53
C ASP A 92 -12.05 -28.04 -10.41
N ALA A 93 -12.40 -26.88 -9.82
CA ALA A 93 -13.77 -26.36 -9.75
C ALA A 93 -13.88 -25.05 -10.57
N PRO A 94 -14.94 -24.83 -11.38
CA PRO A 94 -16.28 -25.40 -11.23
C PRO A 94 -16.70 -26.43 -12.30
N LEU A 95 -17.54 -27.39 -11.89
CA LEU A 95 -18.22 -28.34 -12.78
C LEU A 95 -19.66 -27.90 -13.12
N ASP A 96 -19.88 -26.61 -13.41
CA ASP A 96 -21.20 -26.07 -13.76
C ASP A 96 -21.22 -25.37 -15.12
N SER A 97 -21.10 -26.17 -16.18
CA SER A 97 -21.59 -25.83 -17.52
C SER A 97 -22.00 -27.11 -18.26
N THR A 98 -23.14 -27.08 -18.96
CA THR A 98 -23.67 -28.22 -19.71
C THR A 98 -23.24 -28.23 -21.19
N GLU A 99 -21.99 -27.82 -21.46
CA GLU A 99 -21.43 -27.78 -22.81
C GLU A 99 -20.17 -28.63 -22.95
N LYS A 100 -19.98 -29.23 -24.13
CA LYS A 100 -18.83 -30.09 -24.45
C LYS A 100 -17.61 -29.25 -24.82
N VAL A 101 -17.04 -28.53 -23.86
CA VAL A 101 -15.76 -27.83 -24.06
C VAL A 101 -14.64 -28.86 -24.20
N GLY A 102 -13.95 -28.85 -25.35
CA GLY A 102 -12.84 -29.76 -25.64
C GLY A 102 -11.60 -29.44 -24.81
N VAL A 103 -10.83 -30.47 -24.45
CA VAL A 103 -9.63 -30.32 -23.61
C VAL A 103 -8.51 -29.58 -24.37
N THR A 104 -8.45 -28.26 -24.19
CA THR A 104 -7.24 -27.47 -24.49
C THR A 104 -6.15 -27.85 -23.50
N ARG A 105 -5.23 -28.72 -23.93
CA ARG A 105 -4.04 -29.09 -23.15
C ARG A 105 -3.23 -27.83 -22.84
N SER A 106 -3.10 -27.48 -21.56
CA SER A 106 -2.15 -26.46 -21.14
C SER A 106 -0.73 -26.91 -21.49
N HIS A 107 0.03 -26.07 -22.20
CA HIS A 107 1.35 -26.39 -22.72
C HIS A 107 2.46 -26.33 -21.63
N ALA A 108 2.28 -27.07 -20.54
CA ALA A 108 3.38 -27.37 -19.63
C ALA A 108 4.35 -28.34 -20.32
N ARG A 109 5.60 -27.90 -20.57
CA ARG A 109 6.66 -28.79 -21.04
C ARG A 109 6.91 -29.87 -19.99
N HIS A 110 6.78 -31.15 -20.37
CA HIS A 110 7.29 -32.25 -19.55
C HIS A 110 8.82 -32.14 -19.45
N LEU A 111 9.36 -32.36 -18.24
CA LEU A 111 10.80 -32.47 -18.01
C LEU A 111 11.36 -33.67 -18.78
N PRO A 112 12.49 -33.53 -19.50
CA PRO A 112 13.06 -34.60 -20.32
C PRO A 112 13.67 -35.74 -19.47
N PRO A 113 13.44 -37.01 -19.84
CA PRO A 113 14.06 -38.17 -19.19
C PRO A 113 15.48 -38.37 -19.72
N LEU A 114 16.46 -38.51 -18.82
CA LEU A 114 17.88 -38.43 -19.17
C LEU A 114 18.73 -39.53 -18.51
N ALA A 115 19.92 -39.77 -19.08
CA ALA A 115 20.83 -40.87 -18.79
C ALA A 115 22.19 -40.38 -18.27
N ALA A 116 22.92 -41.23 -17.56
CA ALA A 116 24.07 -40.80 -16.76
C ALA A 116 25.40 -40.68 -17.55
N GLY A 117 26.20 -39.65 -17.20
CA GLY A 117 27.67 -39.72 -17.33
C GLY A 117 28.32 -38.99 -18.51
N SER A 118 28.08 -37.68 -18.68
CA SER A 118 28.93 -36.81 -19.52
C SER A 118 28.73 -35.33 -19.15
N ALA A 119 29.38 -34.40 -19.85
CA ALA A 119 29.13 -32.96 -19.72
C ALA A 119 27.65 -32.57 -19.99
N ALA A 120 26.90 -33.39 -20.75
CA ALA A 120 25.46 -33.21 -20.90
C ALA A 120 24.74 -33.25 -19.54
N ALA A 121 25.14 -34.13 -18.63
CA ALA A 121 24.53 -34.24 -17.29
C ALA A 121 24.71 -32.96 -16.44
N GLU A 122 25.74 -32.14 -16.70
CA GLU A 122 25.89 -30.83 -16.05
C GLU A 122 24.99 -29.76 -16.68
N LEU A 123 24.83 -29.75 -18.01
CA LEU A 123 23.81 -28.92 -18.68
C LEU A 123 22.39 -29.26 -18.18
N GLU A 124 22.11 -30.55 -18.04
CA GLU A 124 20.82 -31.07 -17.60
C GLU A 124 20.53 -30.76 -16.13
N ALA A 125 21.53 -30.89 -15.25
CA ALA A 125 21.45 -30.45 -13.87
C ALA A 125 21.20 -28.93 -13.77
N ALA A 126 21.91 -28.12 -14.57
CA ALA A 126 21.71 -26.69 -14.61
C ALA A 126 20.33 -26.29 -15.15
N ALA A 127 19.82 -26.96 -16.19
CA ALA A 127 18.47 -26.75 -16.72
C ALA A 127 17.37 -27.13 -15.70
N LEU A 128 17.61 -28.19 -14.91
CA LEU A 128 16.73 -28.59 -13.81
C LEU A 128 16.76 -27.55 -12.67
N LEU A 129 17.94 -27.04 -12.30
CA LEU A 129 18.08 -25.97 -11.30
C LEU A 129 17.43 -24.66 -11.77
N GLN A 130 17.56 -24.29 -13.04
CA GLN A 130 16.87 -23.15 -13.65
C GLN A 130 15.34 -23.31 -13.56
N SER A 131 14.82 -24.50 -13.91
CA SER A 131 13.38 -24.81 -13.80
C SER A 131 12.86 -24.71 -12.35
N VAL A 132 13.72 -25.06 -11.36
CA VAL A 132 13.42 -24.94 -9.93
C VAL A 132 13.49 -23.48 -9.46
N ALA A 133 14.45 -22.70 -9.97
CA ALA A 133 14.58 -21.27 -9.69
C ALA A 133 13.35 -20.50 -10.18
N GLU A 134 12.95 -20.69 -11.44
CA GLU A 134 11.74 -20.10 -12.03
C GLU A 134 10.47 -20.44 -11.22
N PHE A 135 10.35 -21.70 -10.77
CA PHE A 135 9.23 -22.13 -9.93
C PHE A 135 9.22 -21.43 -8.56
N TYR A 136 10.35 -21.36 -7.87
CA TYR A 136 10.46 -20.64 -6.60
C TYR A 136 10.26 -19.13 -6.79
N HIS A 137 10.71 -18.56 -7.91
CA HIS A 137 10.52 -17.14 -8.26
C HIS A 137 9.02 -16.81 -8.44
N ALA A 138 8.27 -17.65 -9.15
CA ALA A 138 6.82 -17.53 -9.25
C ALA A 138 6.13 -17.64 -7.87
N ASN A 139 6.61 -18.52 -6.98
CA ASN A 139 6.11 -18.61 -5.60
C ASN A 139 6.38 -17.31 -4.79
N LEU A 140 7.57 -16.71 -4.90
CA LEU A 140 7.91 -15.49 -4.14
C LEU A 140 6.97 -14.33 -4.48
N LYS A 141 6.71 -14.12 -5.78
CA LYS A 141 5.76 -13.12 -6.29
C LYS A 141 4.33 -13.31 -5.75
N GLN A 142 3.99 -14.50 -5.25
CA GLN A 142 2.68 -14.86 -4.71
C GLN A 142 2.69 -15.08 -3.18
N SER A 143 3.81 -14.82 -2.50
CA SER A 143 3.99 -15.15 -1.07
C SER A 143 4.28 -13.90 -0.21
N PRO A 144 3.24 -13.29 0.41
CA PRO A 144 3.41 -12.11 1.26
C PRO A 144 4.44 -12.27 2.38
N GLU A 145 4.61 -13.48 2.94
CA GLU A 145 5.63 -13.76 3.97
C GLU A 145 7.07 -13.67 3.46
N ALA A 146 7.31 -13.88 2.15
CA ALA A 146 8.62 -13.73 1.52
C ALA A 146 8.89 -12.27 1.12
N LEU A 147 7.88 -11.57 0.62
CA LEU A 147 7.95 -10.14 0.28
C LEU A 147 8.20 -9.29 1.54
N ALA A 148 7.42 -9.53 2.62
CA ALA A 148 7.63 -8.86 3.91
C ALA A 148 8.99 -9.19 4.55
N TYR A 149 9.59 -10.35 4.24
CA TYR A 149 10.96 -10.65 4.67
C TYR A 149 12.00 -9.79 3.93
N LEU A 150 11.87 -9.64 2.60
CA LEU A 150 12.73 -8.74 1.81
C LEU A 150 12.60 -7.28 2.29
N GLU A 151 11.36 -6.82 2.51
CA GLU A 151 11.05 -5.51 3.07
C GLU A 151 11.68 -5.29 4.46
N SER A 152 11.55 -6.27 5.35
CA SER A 152 12.16 -6.20 6.70
C SER A 152 13.68 -6.03 6.65
N ARG A 153 14.33 -6.56 5.60
CA ARG A 153 15.77 -6.46 5.32
C ARG A 153 16.14 -5.30 4.38
N GLY A 154 15.20 -4.46 3.95
CA GLY A 154 15.46 -3.33 3.04
C GLY A 154 15.87 -3.74 1.62
N LEU A 155 15.57 -4.97 1.21
CA LEU A 155 15.90 -5.53 -0.11
C LEU A 155 14.72 -5.34 -1.09
N THR A 156 14.21 -4.11 -1.15
CA THR A 156 12.97 -3.74 -1.88
C THR A 156 13.21 -3.15 -3.28
N HIS A 157 14.47 -3.01 -3.71
CA HIS A 157 14.80 -2.43 -5.01
C HIS A 157 14.09 -3.21 -6.14
N PRO A 158 13.29 -2.57 -7.01
CA PRO A 158 12.34 -3.27 -7.89
C PRO A 158 13.01 -4.26 -8.83
N GLU A 159 14.17 -3.89 -9.39
CA GLU A 159 14.94 -4.79 -10.27
C GLU A 159 15.51 -6.03 -9.56
N LEU A 160 15.71 -6.03 -8.24
CA LEU A 160 16.45 -7.09 -7.53
C LEU A 160 15.80 -8.47 -7.71
N VAL A 161 14.47 -8.51 -7.53
CA VAL A 161 13.69 -9.75 -7.57
C VAL A 161 13.65 -10.34 -8.99
N GLU A 162 13.52 -9.49 -10.00
CA GLU A 162 13.49 -9.89 -11.41
C GLU A 162 14.89 -10.27 -11.93
N HIS A 163 15.88 -9.40 -11.72
CA HIS A 163 17.24 -9.53 -12.26
C HIS A 163 17.95 -10.80 -11.78
N PHE A 164 17.81 -11.12 -10.50
CA PHE A 164 18.40 -12.33 -9.90
C PHE A 164 17.42 -13.49 -9.76
N GLN A 165 16.19 -13.38 -10.29
CA GLN A 165 15.13 -14.40 -10.19
C GLN A 165 14.93 -14.91 -8.75
N LEU A 166 14.82 -13.99 -7.79
CA LEU A 166 14.69 -14.34 -6.36
C LEU A 166 13.40 -15.13 -6.12
N GLY A 167 13.49 -16.20 -5.33
CA GLY A 167 12.42 -17.18 -5.14
C GLY A 167 12.10 -17.55 -3.70
N TYR A 168 11.05 -18.34 -3.51
CA TYR A 168 10.61 -18.82 -2.20
C TYR A 168 10.21 -20.30 -2.24
N ALA A 169 10.83 -21.10 -1.37
CA ALA A 169 10.57 -22.54 -1.25
C ALA A 169 9.49 -22.82 -0.20
N ASN A 170 8.24 -22.93 -0.65
CA ASN A 170 7.03 -23.00 0.18
C ASN A 170 6.40 -24.42 0.29
N LYS A 171 7.16 -25.49 -0.01
CA LYS A 171 6.73 -26.91 -0.05
C LYS A 171 5.88 -27.33 -1.26
N THR A 172 5.62 -26.44 -2.22
CA THR A 172 4.72 -26.73 -3.35
C THR A 172 5.40 -27.34 -4.58
N LEU A 173 6.73 -27.44 -4.64
CA LEU A 173 7.45 -28.01 -5.81
C LEU A 173 6.98 -29.43 -6.09
N THR A 174 6.83 -30.22 -5.03
CA THR A 174 6.42 -31.63 -5.13
C THR A 174 5.01 -31.85 -5.68
N TYR A 175 4.18 -30.80 -5.75
CA TYR A 175 2.83 -30.80 -6.33
C TYR A 175 2.81 -30.50 -7.84
N ARG A 176 3.90 -29.94 -8.40
CA ARG A 176 4.07 -29.75 -9.86
C ARG A 176 4.76 -30.92 -10.56
N LEU A 177 5.35 -31.85 -9.79
CA LEU A 177 6.01 -33.03 -10.34
C LEU A 177 4.99 -34.13 -10.68
N PRO A 178 5.25 -34.98 -11.70
CA PRO A 178 4.39 -36.13 -11.98
C PRO A 178 4.21 -37.06 -10.78
N ALA A 179 3.08 -37.77 -10.74
CA ALA A 179 2.70 -38.63 -9.63
C ALA A 179 3.76 -39.70 -9.32
N GLY A 180 4.15 -39.84 -8.05
CA GLY A 180 5.34 -40.59 -7.63
C GLY A 180 5.31 -42.11 -7.87
N HIS A 181 4.16 -42.68 -8.24
CA HIS A 181 4.08 -44.07 -8.68
C HIS A 181 4.53 -44.27 -10.14
N THR A 182 4.43 -43.22 -10.99
CA THR A 182 4.80 -43.26 -12.41
C THR A 182 6.32 -43.30 -12.61
N GLN A 183 6.79 -43.85 -13.74
CA GLN A 183 8.21 -43.87 -14.11
C GLN A 183 8.79 -42.44 -14.15
N ALA A 184 8.15 -41.52 -14.87
CA ALA A 184 8.57 -40.12 -14.97
C ALA A 184 8.59 -39.41 -13.59
N GLY A 185 7.58 -39.67 -12.74
CA GLY A 185 7.51 -39.11 -11.40
C GLY A 185 8.61 -39.61 -10.47
N LYS A 186 9.10 -40.84 -10.66
CA LYS A 186 10.27 -41.39 -9.94
C LYS A 186 11.56 -40.77 -10.46
N GLN A 187 11.76 -40.75 -11.78
CA GLN A 187 12.98 -40.23 -12.40
C GLN A 187 13.24 -38.76 -12.05
N VAL A 188 12.23 -37.89 -12.18
CA VAL A 188 12.38 -36.46 -11.84
C VAL A 188 12.66 -36.25 -10.35
N ARG A 189 12.06 -37.05 -9.47
CA ARG A 189 12.34 -36.98 -8.01
C ARG A 189 13.76 -37.46 -7.70
N GLN A 190 14.27 -38.48 -8.38
CA GLN A 190 15.66 -38.95 -8.27
C GLN A 190 16.65 -37.90 -8.77
N GLN A 191 16.38 -37.24 -9.91
CA GLN A 191 17.20 -36.13 -10.42
C GLN A 191 17.23 -34.95 -9.43
N LEU A 192 16.07 -34.54 -8.91
CA LEU A 192 15.98 -33.47 -7.89
C LEU A 192 16.64 -33.84 -6.55
N GLN A 193 16.75 -35.12 -6.22
CA GLN A 193 17.55 -35.61 -5.09
C GLN A 193 19.05 -35.57 -5.37
N ALA A 194 19.47 -35.92 -6.59
CA ALA A 194 20.89 -35.88 -7.00
C ALA A 194 21.45 -34.44 -6.99
N VAL A 195 20.67 -33.44 -7.43
CA VAL A 195 21.05 -32.01 -7.30
C VAL A 195 20.76 -31.42 -5.91
N GLY A 196 20.29 -32.22 -4.94
CA GLY A 196 20.07 -31.79 -3.55
C GLY A 196 18.86 -30.87 -3.31
N VAL A 197 18.02 -30.60 -4.32
CA VAL A 197 16.79 -29.80 -4.17
C VAL A 197 15.74 -30.53 -3.33
N LEU A 198 15.65 -31.85 -3.47
CA LEU A 198 14.86 -32.72 -2.59
C LEU A 198 15.78 -33.54 -1.68
N ARG A 199 15.36 -33.75 -0.43
CA ARG A 199 16.00 -34.67 0.51
C ARG A 199 15.61 -36.12 0.19
N ALA A 200 16.33 -37.09 0.76
CA ALA A 200 15.98 -38.51 0.67
C ALA A 200 14.52 -38.81 1.11
N SER A 201 13.99 -38.03 2.07
CA SER A 201 12.59 -38.11 2.53
C SER A 201 11.56 -37.47 1.60
N GLY A 202 11.93 -37.07 0.37
CA GLY A 202 11.05 -36.45 -0.63
C GLY A 202 10.68 -34.98 -0.38
N HIS A 203 11.09 -34.39 0.75
CA HIS A 203 10.83 -32.99 1.09
C HIS A 203 11.85 -32.04 0.46
N GLU A 204 11.42 -30.83 0.11
CA GLU A 204 12.30 -29.73 -0.32
C GLU A 204 13.42 -29.43 0.69
N HIS A 205 14.65 -29.30 0.19
CA HIS A 205 15.80 -29.01 1.03
C HIS A 205 15.74 -27.57 1.59
N LEU A 206 15.47 -26.59 0.73
CA LEU A 206 15.44 -25.16 1.04
C LEU A 206 14.11 -24.67 1.64
N ASN A 207 13.17 -25.57 1.99
CA ASN A 207 11.84 -25.18 2.47
C ASN A 207 11.89 -24.14 3.62
N GLY A 208 11.09 -23.08 3.48
CA GLY A 208 11.04 -21.94 4.42
C GLY A 208 12.13 -20.89 4.19
N CYS A 209 12.79 -20.90 3.03
CA CYS A 209 13.85 -19.95 2.67
C CYS A 209 13.50 -19.09 1.45
N LEU A 210 13.97 -17.83 1.51
CA LEU A 210 14.25 -16.99 0.35
C LEU A 210 15.39 -17.67 -0.42
N VAL A 211 15.14 -17.99 -1.68
CA VAL A 211 16.07 -18.66 -2.58
C VAL A 211 16.75 -17.62 -3.47
N VAL A 212 18.08 -17.65 -3.51
CA VAL A 212 18.89 -16.86 -4.44
C VAL A 212 19.59 -17.83 -5.39
N PRO A 213 19.28 -17.81 -6.69
CA PRO A 213 20.04 -18.53 -7.70
C PRO A 213 21.48 -18.01 -7.81
N VAL A 214 22.44 -18.92 -7.88
CA VAL A 214 23.84 -18.59 -8.22
C VAL A 214 24.09 -19.00 -9.66
N ILE A 215 24.48 -18.01 -10.46
CA ILE A 215 24.75 -18.16 -11.90
C ILE A 215 26.26 -18.40 -12.07
N GLY A 216 26.63 -19.28 -13.01
CA GLY A 216 27.98 -19.36 -13.56
C GLY A 216 27.99 -18.91 -15.01
N LEU A 217 29.07 -18.25 -15.44
CA LEU A 217 29.35 -17.97 -16.85
C LEU A 217 30.21 -19.10 -17.45
N GLU A 218 29.72 -19.73 -18.51
CA GLU A 218 30.51 -20.74 -19.24
C GLU A 218 31.34 -20.10 -20.35
N GLY A 219 32.66 -20.32 -20.35
CA GLY A 219 33.50 -20.16 -21.55
C GLY A 219 33.84 -18.74 -22.01
N GLY A 220 33.61 -17.70 -21.19
CA GLY A 220 34.18 -16.36 -21.42
C GLY A 220 33.68 -15.61 -22.67
N ALA A 221 32.50 -15.95 -23.19
CA ALA A 221 31.92 -15.30 -24.38
C ALA A 221 30.42 -14.98 -24.19
N ASN A 222 30.05 -13.72 -24.43
CA ASN A 222 28.68 -13.18 -24.53
C ASN A 222 27.75 -13.43 -23.31
N ALA A 223 27.63 -12.41 -22.45
CA ALA A 223 26.82 -12.41 -21.22
C ALA A 223 25.29 -12.59 -21.39
N GLU A 224 24.80 -12.68 -22.63
CA GLU A 224 23.38 -12.94 -22.97
C GLU A 224 23.09 -14.41 -23.28
N GLN A 225 24.10 -15.24 -23.61
CA GLN A 225 23.90 -16.63 -24.05
C GLN A 225 24.46 -17.68 -23.08
N GLY A 226 25.35 -17.30 -22.15
CA GLY A 226 26.05 -18.23 -21.25
C GLY A 226 25.50 -18.40 -19.82
N ARG A 227 24.41 -17.73 -19.43
CA ARG A 227 23.91 -17.74 -18.04
C ARG A 227 23.28 -19.09 -17.67
N ARG A 228 23.86 -19.81 -16.70
CA ARG A 228 23.26 -21.03 -16.12
C ARG A 228 23.27 -21.00 -14.60
N VAL A 229 22.17 -21.44 -13.98
CA VAL A 229 22.11 -21.63 -12.52
C VAL A 229 22.87 -22.92 -12.15
N VAL A 230 23.94 -22.77 -11.38
CA VAL A 230 24.85 -23.86 -10.98
C VAL A 230 24.68 -24.28 -9.51
N GLN A 231 24.05 -23.43 -8.69
CA GLN A 231 23.85 -23.63 -7.25
C GLN A 231 22.65 -22.79 -6.77
N LEU A 232 21.99 -23.18 -5.67
CA LEU A 232 20.89 -22.42 -5.06
C LEU A 232 21.19 -22.18 -3.56
N TYR A 233 21.25 -20.91 -3.18
CA TYR A 233 21.28 -20.48 -1.79
C TYR A 233 19.87 -20.37 -1.22
N GLY A 234 19.69 -20.69 0.06
CA GLY A 234 18.45 -20.47 0.81
C GLY A 234 18.68 -19.77 2.14
N ARG A 235 18.20 -18.53 2.31
CA ARG A 235 18.15 -17.85 3.61
C ARG A 235 16.78 -18.06 4.26
N ARG A 236 16.75 -18.63 5.47
CA ARG A 236 15.50 -18.81 6.23
C ARG A 236 14.84 -17.48 6.55
N LEU A 237 13.52 -17.40 6.34
CA LEU A 237 12.69 -16.23 6.69
C LEU A 237 12.51 -16.07 8.21
N GLN A 238 12.63 -17.16 8.97
CA GLN A 238 12.34 -17.16 10.41
C GLN A 238 13.41 -16.38 11.20
N PRO A 239 13.02 -15.53 12.17
CA PRO A 239 13.95 -14.87 13.07
C PRO A 239 14.90 -15.86 13.77
N ASN A 240 16.13 -15.42 14.03
CA ASN A 240 17.21 -16.26 14.59
C ASN A 240 16.78 -17.07 15.83
N HIS A 241 15.95 -16.50 16.71
CA HIS A 241 15.46 -17.14 17.94
C HIS A 241 14.36 -18.20 17.73
N LYS A 242 13.84 -18.36 16.51
CA LYS A 242 12.84 -19.39 16.14
C LYS A 242 13.43 -20.54 15.34
N ILE A 243 14.67 -20.40 14.88
CA ILE A 243 15.41 -21.47 14.19
C ILE A 243 15.93 -22.45 15.28
N PRO A 244 15.62 -23.76 15.22
CA PRO A 244 16.08 -24.70 16.23
C PRO A 244 17.60 -24.76 16.34
N ALA A 245 18.12 -24.92 17.56
CA ALA A 245 19.55 -25.06 17.82
C ALA A 245 20.18 -26.15 16.93
N GLY A 246 21.33 -25.86 16.34
CA GLY A 246 22.01 -26.74 15.38
C GLY A 246 21.50 -26.67 13.94
N GLN A 247 20.48 -25.85 13.61
CA GLN A 247 20.07 -25.62 12.22
C GLN A 247 20.64 -24.31 11.66
N SER A 248 21.33 -24.40 10.52
CA SER A 248 21.91 -23.23 9.83
C SER A 248 20.84 -22.24 9.34
N ARG A 249 21.13 -20.94 9.50
CA ARG A 249 20.31 -19.81 9.00
C ARG A 249 20.34 -19.71 7.48
N HIS A 250 21.49 -20.02 6.91
CA HIS A 250 21.78 -20.12 5.48
C HIS A 250 21.87 -21.61 5.12
N LEU A 251 21.34 -21.97 3.96
CA LEU A 251 21.42 -23.29 3.36
C LEU A 251 21.98 -23.14 1.94
N TYR A 252 22.66 -24.18 1.47
CA TYR A 252 23.03 -24.38 0.07
C TYR A 252 22.59 -25.80 -0.32
N LEU A 253 22.56 -26.14 -1.61
CA LEU A 253 22.31 -27.52 -2.02
C LEU A 253 23.47 -28.44 -1.57
N ALA A 254 23.24 -29.75 -1.58
CA ALA A 254 24.27 -30.73 -1.23
C ALA A 254 25.42 -30.84 -2.26
N ALA A 255 25.27 -30.23 -3.44
CA ALA A 255 26.35 -30.05 -4.41
C ALA A 255 27.36 -28.99 -3.91
N PRO A 256 28.65 -29.07 -4.31
CA PRO A 256 29.64 -28.05 -3.96
C PRO A 256 29.21 -26.62 -4.31
N LEU A 257 29.71 -25.64 -3.56
CA LEU A 257 29.59 -24.22 -3.92
C LEU A 257 30.32 -24.00 -5.25
N ARG A 258 29.61 -23.44 -6.24
CA ARG A 258 30.12 -23.07 -7.57
C ARG A 258 29.42 -21.79 -8.05
N GLY A 259 30.07 -21.07 -8.95
CA GLY A 259 29.61 -19.81 -9.55
C GLY A 259 29.80 -18.59 -8.64
N VAL A 260 29.86 -17.40 -9.25
CA VAL A 260 29.99 -16.11 -8.56
C VAL A 260 28.69 -15.33 -8.72
N TRP A 261 27.96 -15.11 -7.63
CA TRP A 261 26.76 -14.27 -7.67
C TRP A 261 27.14 -12.85 -8.09
N ASN A 262 26.39 -12.32 -9.05
CA ASN A 262 26.64 -11.04 -9.71
C ASN A 262 28.04 -10.95 -10.39
N GLU A 263 28.57 -12.03 -10.97
CA GLU A 263 29.85 -12.03 -11.72
C GLU A 263 29.93 -10.91 -12.79
N ALA A 264 28.78 -10.50 -13.36
CA ALA A 264 28.68 -9.39 -14.29
C ALA A 264 29.22 -8.05 -13.73
N ALA A 265 29.27 -7.87 -12.40
CA ALA A 265 29.89 -6.73 -11.74
C ALA A 265 31.40 -6.59 -12.00
N LEU A 266 32.06 -7.66 -12.42
CA LEU A 266 33.49 -7.67 -12.74
C LEU A 266 33.76 -7.20 -14.18
N VAL A 267 32.76 -7.25 -15.06
CA VAL A 267 32.93 -6.99 -16.51
C VAL A 267 33.19 -5.51 -16.74
N GLY A 268 34.44 -5.17 -17.11
CA GLY A 268 34.88 -3.79 -17.33
C GLY A 268 35.13 -2.98 -16.05
N GLY A 269 35.00 -3.58 -14.87
CA GLY A 269 35.24 -2.94 -13.58
C GLY A 269 36.62 -3.24 -13.02
N GLY A 270 37.40 -2.20 -12.72
CA GLY A 270 38.71 -2.35 -12.06
C GLY A 270 38.62 -2.70 -10.56
N GLU A 271 37.51 -2.35 -9.91
CA GLU A 271 37.27 -2.46 -8.46
C GLU A 271 35.97 -3.22 -8.17
N VAL A 272 36.01 -4.18 -7.24
CA VAL A 272 34.83 -4.91 -6.76
C VAL A 272 34.72 -4.91 -5.23
N ILE A 273 33.50 -4.77 -4.73
CA ILE A 273 33.13 -4.94 -3.33
C ILE A 273 32.88 -6.43 -3.07
N LEU A 274 33.55 -7.01 -2.08
CA LEU A 274 33.43 -8.42 -1.71
C LEU A 274 32.77 -8.54 -0.32
N CYS A 275 31.49 -8.87 -0.30
CA CYS A 275 30.71 -9.04 0.93
C CYS A 275 30.77 -10.48 1.45
N GLU A 276 30.58 -10.69 2.75
CA GLU A 276 30.55 -12.06 3.29
C GLU A 276 29.33 -12.83 2.78
N SER A 277 28.12 -12.30 2.99
CA SER A 277 26.87 -12.96 2.67
C SER A 277 26.15 -12.35 1.47
N LEU A 278 25.30 -13.15 0.82
CA LEU A 278 24.43 -12.71 -0.28
C LEU A 278 23.43 -11.63 0.14
N ILE A 279 23.02 -11.56 1.42
CA ILE A 279 22.12 -10.50 1.90
C ILE A 279 22.85 -9.15 1.86
N ASP A 280 24.13 -9.14 2.21
CA ASP A 280 24.98 -7.96 2.30
C ASP A 280 25.40 -7.49 0.91
N ALA A 281 25.76 -8.42 0.02
CA ALA A 281 25.97 -8.14 -1.40
C ALA A 281 24.71 -7.54 -2.06
N MET A 282 23.52 -8.11 -1.81
CA MET A 282 22.26 -7.52 -2.27
C MET A 282 21.94 -6.17 -1.62
N THR A 283 22.46 -5.88 -0.41
CA THR A 283 22.27 -4.59 0.27
C THR A 283 23.03 -3.48 -0.46
N PHE A 284 24.32 -3.68 -0.72
CA PHE A 284 25.12 -2.76 -1.55
C PHE A 284 24.50 -2.59 -2.94
N TRP A 285 24.07 -3.70 -3.56
CA TRP A 285 23.43 -3.66 -4.88
C TRP A 285 22.15 -2.82 -4.87
N CYS A 286 21.27 -2.99 -3.87
CA CYS A 286 20.06 -2.16 -3.70
C CYS A 286 20.39 -0.68 -3.43
N ALA A 287 21.49 -0.41 -2.74
CA ALA A 287 22.00 0.93 -2.47
C ALA A 287 22.67 1.62 -3.68
N GLY A 288 22.57 1.04 -4.88
CA GLY A 288 23.15 1.57 -6.13
C GLY A 288 24.61 1.18 -6.37
N LEU A 289 25.26 0.55 -5.39
CA LEU A 289 26.67 0.13 -5.44
C LEU A 289 26.73 -1.25 -6.12
N ARG A 290 26.51 -1.25 -7.44
CA ARG A 290 26.29 -2.45 -8.27
C ARG A 290 27.54 -3.33 -8.44
N ASN A 291 28.75 -2.82 -8.21
CA ASN A 291 30.03 -3.52 -8.39
C ASN A 291 30.35 -4.48 -7.21
N VAL A 292 29.40 -5.35 -6.86
CA VAL A 292 29.45 -6.16 -5.62
C VAL A 292 29.20 -7.65 -5.85
N ILE A 293 30.00 -8.50 -5.22
CA ILE A 293 29.89 -9.97 -5.24
C ILE A 293 29.90 -10.55 -3.81
N ALA A 294 29.56 -11.83 -3.65
CA ALA A 294 29.47 -12.51 -2.35
C ALA A 294 30.50 -13.64 -2.17
N ALA A 295 31.09 -13.72 -0.99
CA ALA A 295 32.02 -14.78 -0.58
C ALA A 295 31.32 -16.03 0.02
N TYR A 296 29.99 -16.04 0.17
CA TYR A 296 29.19 -17.15 0.71
C TYR A 296 29.41 -17.52 2.19
N GLY A 297 30.10 -16.66 2.95
CA GLY A 297 30.53 -16.87 4.34
C GLY A 297 32.05 -16.69 4.49
N VAL A 298 32.55 -16.51 5.72
CA VAL A 298 33.98 -16.31 6.06
C VAL A 298 34.99 -17.19 5.29
N ASN A 299 34.64 -18.44 4.99
CA ASN A 299 35.50 -19.43 4.32
C ASN A 299 34.94 -19.90 2.96
N GLY A 300 34.01 -19.17 2.34
CA GLY A 300 33.34 -19.58 1.10
C GLY A 300 33.96 -19.00 -0.18
N PHE A 301 34.94 -18.10 -0.07
CA PHE A 301 35.72 -17.60 -1.20
C PHE A 301 36.58 -18.74 -1.77
N GLY A 302 36.44 -19.02 -3.07
CA GLY A 302 36.94 -20.26 -3.66
C GLY A 302 37.55 -20.12 -5.04
N GLN A 303 37.79 -21.27 -5.69
CA GLN A 303 38.45 -21.33 -6.99
C GLN A 303 37.68 -20.58 -8.09
N ASP A 304 36.35 -20.58 -8.04
CA ASP A 304 35.50 -19.89 -9.01
C ASP A 304 35.63 -18.36 -8.88
N HIS A 305 35.73 -17.82 -7.65
CA HIS A 305 36.02 -16.40 -7.42
C HIS A 305 37.40 -16.02 -7.95
N TRP A 306 38.43 -16.83 -7.65
CA TRP A 306 39.78 -16.65 -8.18
C TRP A 306 39.83 -16.67 -9.72
N GLN A 307 39.06 -17.56 -10.36
CA GLN A 307 38.95 -17.61 -11.81
C GLN A 307 38.26 -16.36 -12.36
N ALA A 308 37.14 -15.92 -11.76
CA ALA A 308 36.40 -14.74 -12.20
C ALA A 308 37.23 -13.45 -12.09
N LEU A 309 37.84 -13.16 -10.92
CA LEU A 309 38.70 -11.98 -10.73
C LEU A 309 39.84 -11.93 -11.74
N LYS A 310 40.47 -13.09 -12.00
CA LYS A 310 41.57 -13.21 -12.98
C LYS A 310 41.09 -13.11 -14.43
N HIS A 311 39.91 -13.62 -14.76
CA HIS A 311 39.36 -13.60 -16.12
C HIS A 311 38.94 -12.19 -16.54
N HIS A 312 38.27 -11.46 -15.66
CA HIS A 312 37.80 -10.10 -15.91
C HIS A 312 38.88 -9.03 -15.66
N GLY A 313 40.04 -9.40 -15.13
CA GLY A 313 41.19 -8.51 -14.95
C GLY A 313 41.02 -7.51 -13.81
N THR A 314 40.28 -7.87 -12.76
CA THR A 314 40.06 -7.03 -11.58
C THR A 314 41.39 -6.62 -10.96
N ARG A 315 41.54 -5.34 -10.60
CA ARG A 315 42.76 -4.79 -10.01
C ARG A 315 42.63 -4.59 -8.50
N ARG A 316 41.42 -4.30 -8.01
CA ARG A 316 41.15 -3.91 -6.62
C ARG A 316 39.96 -4.66 -6.02
N VAL A 317 40.06 -5.03 -4.75
CA VAL A 317 39.00 -5.68 -3.97
C VAL A 317 38.78 -4.92 -2.66
N VAL A 318 37.54 -4.55 -2.37
CA VAL A 318 37.12 -3.93 -1.11
C VAL A 318 36.38 -4.97 -0.26
N ILE A 319 37.03 -5.50 0.77
CA ILE A 319 36.48 -6.56 1.62
C ILE A 319 35.51 -5.97 2.65
N ALA A 320 34.22 -6.25 2.47
CA ALA A 320 33.10 -5.79 3.28
C ALA A 320 32.43 -6.96 4.02
N PHE A 321 33.24 -7.75 4.73
CA PHE A 321 32.77 -8.78 5.67
C PHE A 321 32.29 -8.17 6.99
N ASP A 322 31.49 -8.92 7.74
CA ASP A 322 30.92 -8.52 9.03
C ASP A 322 31.98 -7.99 10.00
N ARG A 323 31.61 -7.05 10.87
CA ARG A 323 32.52 -6.47 11.88
C ARG A 323 32.46 -7.25 13.20
N ASP A 324 32.78 -8.53 13.13
CA ASP A 324 32.99 -9.40 14.29
C ASP A 324 34.34 -10.13 14.24
N ALA A 325 34.66 -10.92 15.27
CA ALA A 325 35.95 -11.60 15.39
C ALA A 325 36.21 -12.67 14.31
N ALA A 326 35.17 -13.23 13.68
CA ALA A 326 35.30 -14.18 12.58
C ALA A 326 35.44 -13.45 11.24
N GLY A 327 34.57 -12.45 10.99
CA GLY A 327 34.62 -11.62 9.78
C GLY A 327 35.93 -10.83 9.64
N ASP A 328 36.45 -10.27 10.75
CA ASP A 328 37.75 -9.58 10.76
C ASP A 328 38.94 -10.52 10.53
N ALA A 329 38.92 -11.72 11.13
CA ALA A 329 39.99 -12.71 10.93
C ALA A 329 40.02 -13.22 9.47
N ALA A 330 38.85 -13.56 8.93
CA ALA A 330 38.70 -14.00 7.54
C ALA A 330 39.10 -12.90 6.54
N ALA A 331 38.68 -11.65 6.77
CA ALA A 331 39.07 -10.52 5.94
C ALA A 331 40.58 -10.22 5.99
N ALA A 332 41.25 -10.49 7.12
CA ALA A 332 42.70 -10.36 7.23
C ALA A 332 43.42 -11.43 6.39
N THR A 333 43.08 -12.72 6.56
CA THR A 333 43.68 -13.84 5.81
C THR A 333 43.41 -13.72 4.31
N LEU A 334 42.16 -13.54 3.90
CA LEU A 334 41.81 -13.37 2.48
C LEU A 334 42.48 -12.13 1.87
N GLY A 335 42.62 -11.05 2.65
CA GLY A 335 43.38 -9.88 2.21
C GLY A 335 44.85 -10.19 1.93
N GLU A 336 45.51 -11.01 2.76
CA GLU A 336 46.90 -11.44 2.52
C GLU A 336 47.02 -12.29 1.25
N GLU A 337 46.08 -13.20 0.99
CA GLU A 337 46.05 -14.00 -0.24
C GLU A 337 45.85 -13.13 -1.49
N LEU A 338 44.86 -12.21 -1.47
CA LEU A 338 44.57 -11.30 -2.57
C LEU A 338 45.76 -10.36 -2.86
N ARG A 339 46.42 -9.83 -1.83
CA ARG A 339 47.68 -9.07 -2.00
C ARG A 339 48.82 -9.93 -2.54
N GLY A 340 48.92 -11.19 -2.11
CA GLY A 340 49.89 -12.15 -2.63
C GLY A 340 49.71 -12.44 -4.13
N ALA A 341 48.48 -12.34 -4.63
CA ALA A 341 48.16 -12.41 -6.06
C ALA A 341 48.36 -11.07 -6.83
N GLY A 342 48.79 -10.01 -6.15
CA GLY A 342 49.06 -8.70 -6.76
C GLY A 342 47.87 -7.74 -6.83
N LEU A 343 46.77 -8.01 -6.11
CA LEU A 343 45.59 -7.15 -6.08
C LEU A 343 45.73 -6.01 -5.04
N GLU A 344 45.18 -4.85 -5.38
CA GLU A 344 44.92 -3.79 -4.40
C GLU A 344 43.82 -4.22 -3.43
N VAL A 345 44.06 -4.18 -2.11
CA VAL A 345 43.08 -4.63 -1.10
C VAL A 345 42.76 -3.54 -0.10
N PHE A 346 41.47 -3.25 0.04
CA PHE A 346 40.91 -2.35 1.04
C PHE A 346 39.96 -3.11 1.96
N ARG A 347 39.85 -2.68 3.22
CA ARG A 347 38.92 -3.23 4.23
C ARG A 347 37.92 -2.15 4.62
N LEU A 348 36.66 -2.34 4.22
CA LEU A 348 35.57 -1.52 4.72
C LEU A 348 35.26 -1.94 6.17
N LEU A 349 35.05 -0.96 7.05
CA LEU A 349 34.70 -1.18 8.46
C LEU A 349 33.31 -0.64 8.77
N PHE A 350 32.37 -1.53 9.08
CA PHE A 350 31.10 -1.17 9.71
C PHE A 350 31.32 -0.81 11.20
N PRO A 351 30.33 -0.21 11.87
CA PRO A 351 30.31 -0.13 13.34
C PRO A 351 30.41 -1.53 13.98
N GLN A 352 31.01 -1.61 15.16
CA GLN A 352 31.38 -2.90 15.77
C GLN A 352 30.14 -3.78 16.03
N GLY A 353 30.18 -5.02 15.53
CA GLY A 353 29.09 -6.00 15.68
C GLY A 353 27.99 -5.92 14.62
N LEU A 354 28.15 -5.15 13.54
CA LEU A 354 27.17 -5.06 12.44
C LEU A 354 27.64 -5.80 11.16
N ASP A 355 26.66 -6.41 10.48
CA ASP A 355 26.73 -6.79 9.05
C ASP A 355 26.29 -5.60 8.17
N ALA A 356 26.51 -5.67 6.85
CA ALA A 356 26.20 -4.55 5.95
C ALA A 356 24.70 -4.23 5.95
N ASN A 357 23.87 -5.28 6.03
CA ASN A 357 22.42 -5.13 6.08
C ASN A 357 21.94 -4.47 7.39
N ALA A 358 22.48 -4.85 8.54
CA ALA A 358 22.13 -4.29 9.84
C ALA A 358 22.56 -2.82 9.94
N PHE A 359 23.71 -2.45 9.38
CA PHE A 359 24.10 -1.05 9.22
C PHE A 359 23.10 -0.29 8.32
N ALA A 360 22.82 -0.81 7.13
CA ALA A 360 21.86 -0.20 6.19
C ALA A 360 20.42 -0.09 6.76
N ARG A 361 20.03 -0.92 7.72
CA ARG A 361 18.72 -0.86 8.40
C ARG A 361 18.69 0.06 9.63
N GLN A 362 19.80 0.72 9.96
CA GLN A 362 19.91 1.70 11.06
C GLN A 362 20.13 3.14 10.57
N VAL A 363 20.16 3.38 9.25
CA VAL A 363 20.43 4.69 8.64
C VAL A 363 19.30 5.10 7.70
N GLU A 364 19.01 6.41 7.61
CA GLU A 364 17.93 6.95 6.77
C GLU A 364 18.26 6.87 5.28
N SER A 365 19.54 7.02 4.91
CA SER A 365 20.02 6.99 3.52
C SER A 365 21.12 5.95 3.34
N PRO A 366 20.78 4.67 3.07
CA PRO A 366 21.75 3.58 2.94
C PRO A 366 22.76 3.80 1.80
N ALA A 367 22.35 4.42 0.70
CA ALA A 367 23.23 4.71 -0.44
C ALA A 367 24.36 5.68 -0.08
N GLN A 368 24.03 6.79 0.58
CA GLN A 368 25.03 7.77 1.03
C GLN A 368 25.91 7.19 2.14
N ALA A 369 25.31 6.53 3.15
CA ALA A 369 26.04 5.96 4.28
C ALA A 369 27.01 4.83 3.87
N LEU A 370 26.64 3.95 2.94
CA LEU A 370 27.54 2.92 2.41
C LEU A 370 28.61 3.52 1.48
N GLY A 371 28.26 4.56 0.70
CA GLY A 371 29.23 5.31 -0.11
C GLY A 371 30.31 5.99 0.75
N GLU A 372 29.94 6.62 1.85
CA GLU A 372 30.87 7.21 2.82
C GLU A 372 31.79 6.15 3.48
N LEU A 373 31.26 4.95 3.78
CA LEU A 373 32.09 3.87 4.33
C LEU A 373 33.06 3.28 3.29
N LEU A 374 32.70 3.27 2.00
CA LEU A 374 33.62 2.89 0.91
C LEU A 374 34.74 3.92 0.74
N GLN A 375 34.41 5.22 0.73
CA GLN A 375 35.41 6.31 0.69
C GLN A 375 36.36 6.30 1.90
N ARG A 376 35.94 5.71 3.03
CA ARG A 376 36.75 5.54 4.25
C ARG A 376 37.34 4.13 4.41
N ALA A 377 37.31 3.29 3.37
CA ALA A 377 37.84 1.93 3.45
C ALA A 377 39.38 1.92 3.65
N LEU A 378 39.87 1.06 4.54
CA LEU A 378 41.26 1.06 4.95
C LEU A 378 42.14 0.25 3.98
N TRP A 379 43.11 0.90 3.36
CA TRP A 379 44.18 0.25 2.59
C TRP A 379 44.94 -0.78 3.44
N GLN A 380 45.17 -1.98 2.89
CA GLN A 380 45.89 -3.06 3.59
C GLN A 380 47.28 -3.38 2.99
N GLY A 381 47.77 -2.60 2.03
CA GLY A 381 49.07 -2.82 1.37
C GLY A 381 50.27 -2.24 2.12
N LYS A 382 51.47 -2.44 1.56
CA LYS A 382 52.73 -1.84 2.05
C LYS A 382 53.13 -0.67 1.15
N GLY A 383 53.01 0.55 1.66
CA GLY A 383 53.18 1.80 0.90
C GLY A 383 51.87 2.55 0.72
N VAL A 384 51.91 3.70 0.05
CA VAL A 384 50.70 4.45 -0.37
C VAL A 384 50.05 3.72 -1.55
N ALA A 385 48.72 3.78 -1.66
CA ALA A 385 47.99 3.21 -2.81
C ALA A 385 48.27 4.00 -4.11
N SER A 386 48.00 3.41 -5.27
CA SER A 386 48.29 4.03 -6.56
C SER A 386 47.23 5.09 -6.96
N GLU A 387 47.55 6.37 -6.76
CA GLU A 387 46.73 7.50 -7.25
C GLU A 387 46.86 7.70 -8.78
N ALA A 388 46.39 6.73 -9.58
CA ALA A 388 46.23 6.89 -11.05
C ALA A 388 45.30 5.82 -11.67
N ASP A 389 44.05 6.19 -11.98
CA ASP A 389 43.30 5.85 -13.23
C ASP A 389 41.83 6.33 -13.18
N ASP A 390 41.56 7.54 -12.64
CA ASP A 390 40.20 8.07 -12.42
C ASP A 390 39.54 8.62 -13.72
N ALA A 391 39.78 7.92 -14.84
CA ALA A 391 39.58 8.42 -16.20
C ALA A 391 38.93 7.40 -17.16
N SER A 392 38.24 6.36 -16.66
CA SER A 392 37.47 5.44 -17.54
C SER A 392 36.32 4.65 -16.88
N SER A 393 35.34 5.32 -16.26
CA SER A 393 34.07 4.69 -15.84
C SER A 393 32.83 5.59 -15.96
N SER A 394 32.73 6.38 -17.05
CA SER A 394 31.62 7.32 -17.29
C SER A 394 30.29 6.65 -17.68
N ALA A 395 29.65 5.95 -16.74
CA ALA A 395 28.27 5.45 -16.85
C ALA A 395 27.24 6.57 -16.53
N ALA A 396 27.17 7.58 -17.40
CA ALA A 396 26.11 8.58 -17.54
C ALA A 396 25.35 9.05 -16.26
N ALA A 397 25.88 10.07 -15.59
CA ALA A 397 25.09 10.99 -14.75
C ALA A 397 24.89 12.33 -15.50
N PRO A 398 23.67 12.91 -15.53
CA PRO A 398 23.46 14.26 -16.08
C PRO A 398 24.07 15.32 -15.14
N GLN A 399 24.60 16.40 -15.72
CA GLN A 399 25.47 17.34 -15.02
C GLN A 399 24.72 18.27 -14.05
N ALA A 400 25.25 18.40 -12.83
CA ALA A 400 24.97 19.55 -11.97
C ALA A 400 25.90 20.72 -12.32
N VAL A 401 25.37 21.94 -12.32
CA VAL A 401 26.14 23.17 -12.63
C VAL A 401 26.77 23.70 -11.34
N ALA A 402 28.07 24.05 -11.40
CA ALA A 402 28.79 24.59 -10.25
C ALA A 402 28.32 26.00 -9.86
N LEU A 403 28.30 26.28 -8.56
CA LEU A 403 28.18 27.61 -7.98
C LEU A 403 29.28 27.82 -6.93
N CYS A 404 29.77 29.05 -6.82
CA CYS A 404 30.94 29.39 -6.01
C CYS A 404 30.64 29.46 -4.51
N GLU A 405 31.68 29.20 -3.72
CA GLU A 405 31.71 29.44 -2.27
C GLU A 405 31.72 30.94 -1.93
N PRO A 406 31.16 31.34 -0.78
CA PRO A 406 31.64 32.50 -0.02
C PRO A 406 32.63 32.06 1.06
N GLU A 407 33.76 32.76 1.17
CA GLU A 407 34.82 32.47 2.16
C GLU A 407 34.31 32.66 3.61
N SER A 408 34.84 31.86 4.56
CA SER A 408 34.78 32.21 5.99
C SER A 408 36.13 31.98 6.67
N VAL A 409 36.56 33.01 7.41
CA VAL A 409 37.95 33.21 7.84
C VAL A 409 38.40 32.20 8.91
N VAL A 410 39.61 31.64 8.73
CA VAL A 410 40.29 30.82 9.74
C VAL A 410 40.91 31.71 10.82
N VAL A 411 40.62 31.41 12.09
CA VAL A 411 41.39 31.90 13.26
C VAL A 411 41.83 30.70 14.09
N SER A 412 43.04 30.73 14.64
CA SER A 412 43.82 29.52 14.91
C SER A 412 44.50 29.47 16.29
N VAL A 413 44.45 28.28 16.93
CA VAL A 413 45.49 27.74 17.86
C VAL A 413 45.59 28.47 19.25
N PRO A 414 46.18 27.94 20.36
CA PRO A 414 46.83 26.64 20.65
C PRO A 414 46.34 25.81 21.89
N VAL A 415 46.65 24.50 21.88
CA VAL A 415 47.26 23.66 22.96
C VAL A 415 46.65 23.57 24.39
N GLN A 416 46.10 22.38 24.73
CA GLN A 416 46.45 21.38 25.81
C GLN A 416 47.27 21.76 27.08
N PRO A 417 47.36 20.90 28.15
CA PRO A 417 46.64 19.64 28.52
C PRO A 417 46.22 19.48 30.03
N SER A 418 45.65 18.30 30.37
CA SER A 418 46.01 17.44 31.55
C SER A 418 45.16 17.35 32.86
N VAL A 419 44.91 16.08 33.25
CA VAL A 419 44.87 15.39 34.59
C VAL A 419 44.04 15.84 35.83
N SER A 420 43.08 14.96 36.21
CA SER A 420 42.99 14.23 37.51
C SER A 420 42.38 14.83 38.83
N ALA A 421 41.55 13.99 39.47
CA ALA A 421 41.32 13.74 40.92
C ALA A 421 40.79 14.82 41.91
N ALA A 422 39.51 14.63 42.31
CA ALA A 422 38.99 14.34 43.68
C ALA A 422 39.20 15.26 44.92
N LEU A 423 38.20 15.19 45.83
CA LEU A 423 38.17 15.55 47.27
C LEU A 423 38.22 17.03 47.71
N ALA A 424 37.16 17.48 48.40
CA ALA A 424 37.19 18.14 49.74
C ALA A 424 35.77 18.46 50.27
N THR A 425 35.65 18.84 51.55
CA THR A 425 34.39 19.07 52.31
C THR A 425 34.29 20.49 52.91
N GLU A 426 33.05 20.92 53.27
CA GLU A 426 32.57 21.74 54.43
C GLU A 426 33.51 22.72 55.20
N PRO A 427 33.02 23.86 55.77
CA PRO A 427 32.12 23.80 56.97
C PRO A 427 31.21 25.01 57.35
N GLU A 428 30.40 24.81 58.43
CA GLU A 428 29.94 25.77 59.49
C GLU A 428 28.99 26.96 59.15
N SER A 429 28.15 27.54 60.05
CA SER A 429 27.69 27.30 61.47
C SER A 429 26.33 28.08 61.71
N VAL A 430 25.74 28.46 62.87
CA VAL A 430 26.06 28.55 64.34
C VAL A 430 24.78 28.83 65.21
N VAL A 431 24.73 28.44 66.50
CA VAL A 431 23.86 28.90 67.67
C VAL A 431 22.29 28.88 67.57
N VAL A 432 21.40 28.49 68.52
CA VAL A 432 21.32 28.02 69.95
C VAL A 432 20.58 28.97 70.95
N SER A 433 19.67 28.40 71.80
CA SER A 433 18.97 28.93 73.04
C SER A 433 17.42 29.09 72.91
N THR A 434 16.51 28.81 73.89
CA THR A 434 16.56 28.19 75.25
C THR A 434 15.16 27.70 75.74
N GLU A 435 15.14 26.91 76.83
CA GLU A 435 14.09 26.15 77.57
C GLU A 435 13.21 26.92 78.63
N PRO A 436 12.34 26.33 79.53
CA PRO A 436 11.38 25.17 79.48
C PRO A 436 10.05 25.29 80.34
N LEU A 437 9.32 24.15 80.53
CA LEU A 437 8.49 23.67 81.70
C LEU A 437 6.96 23.96 81.89
N THR A 438 6.12 22.89 81.75
CA THR A 438 4.97 22.36 82.61
C THR A 438 3.80 23.27 83.13
N PRO A 439 2.59 22.76 83.51
CA PRO A 439 2.21 21.37 83.89
C PRO A 439 0.85 20.80 83.37
N MET A 440 0.54 19.55 83.76
CA MET A 440 -0.80 18.88 83.76
C MET A 440 -1.72 19.42 84.90
N PRO A 441 -3.09 19.29 84.89
CA PRO A 441 -3.83 18.02 84.67
C PRO A 441 -5.26 18.11 84.06
N GLY A 442 -5.95 16.96 83.98
CA GLY A 442 -7.41 16.86 83.85
C GLY A 442 -7.89 16.04 82.64
N ALA A 443 -8.85 15.13 82.85
CA ALA A 443 -9.41 14.28 81.79
C ALA A 443 -10.83 14.72 81.39
N ALA A 444 -11.11 14.72 80.08
CA ALA A 444 -12.45 14.80 79.52
C ALA A 444 -12.52 14.00 78.21
N VAL A 445 -13.61 13.26 77.99
CA VAL A 445 -13.85 12.49 76.75
C VAL A 445 -14.67 13.36 75.79
N GLY A 446 -14.21 13.53 74.54
CA GLY A 446 -14.90 14.38 73.57
C GLY A 446 -14.48 14.19 72.11
N GLN A 447 -15.13 13.24 71.44
CA GLN A 447 -15.24 13.05 69.97
C GLN A 447 -13.93 12.88 69.14
N PRO A 448 -13.90 11.96 68.15
CA PRO A 448 -12.74 11.79 67.28
C PRO A 448 -12.61 12.96 66.31
N GLN A 449 -11.53 13.74 66.43
CA GLN A 449 -11.21 14.81 65.50
C GLN A 449 -10.70 14.27 64.15
N SER A 450 -11.01 14.98 63.07
CA SER A 450 -10.54 14.66 61.72
C SER A 450 -9.03 14.88 61.60
N VAL A 451 -8.28 13.81 61.32
CA VAL A 451 -6.85 13.90 60.97
C VAL A 451 -6.69 14.58 59.61
N VAL A 452 -5.72 15.48 59.49
CA VAL A 452 -5.45 16.20 58.23
C VAL A 452 -4.61 15.34 57.31
N GLU A 453 -5.21 14.86 56.22
CA GLU A 453 -4.56 13.98 55.23
C GLU A 453 -3.83 14.80 54.17
N SER A 454 -2.49 14.69 54.12
CA SER A 454 -1.66 15.37 53.12
C SER A 454 -1.24 14.40 52.01
N PHE A 455 -1.73 14.67 50.80
CA PHE A 455 -1.31 14.02 49.56
C PHE A 455 -0.34 14.93 48.80
N SER A 456 0.81 14.42 48.38
CA SER A 456 1.76 15.15 47.54
C SER A 456 2.39 14.24 46.48
N GLU A 457 2.89 14.83 45.40
CA GLU A 457 3.71 14.13 44.40
C GLU A 457 5.15 14.65 44.51
N ASN A 458 6.14 13.76 44.50
CA ASN A 458 7.54 14.17 44.52
C ASN A 458 8.08 14.46 43.10
N ALA A 459 9.26 15.08 43.01
CA ALA A 459 9.91 15.40 41.74
C ALA A 459 10.30 14.17 40.88
N GLN A 460 10.10 12.93 41.38
CA GLN A 460 10.31 11.67 40.66
C GLN A 460 8.99 11.05 40.17
N GLY A 461 7.84 11.66 40.48
CA GLY A 461 6.51 11.17 40.11
C GLY A 461 5.92 10.12 41.07
N ASP A 462 6.53 9.87 42.22
CA ASP A 462 5.94 9.03 43.26
C ASP A 462 4.82 9.79 43.97
N LEU A 463 3.72 9.10 44.26
CA LEU A 463 2.67 9.61 45.15
C LEU A 463 3.10 9.37 46.61
N LEU A 464 3.00 10.41 47.43
CA LEU A 464 3.26 10.39 48.87
C LEU A 464 1.96 10.70 49.63
N LEU A 465 1.72 9.97 50.72
CA LEU A 465 0.62 10.16 51.66
C LEU A 465 1.14 9.96 53.08
N THR A 466 0.70 10.79 54.03
CA THR A 466 0.95 10.58 55.47
C THR A 466 -0.37 10.38 56.21
N VAL A 467 -0.47 9.30 56.99
CA VAL A 467 -1.63 8.96 57.83
C VAL A 467 -1.13 8.73 59.26
N ALA A 468 -1.33 9.72 60.13
CA ALA A 468 -0.74 9.74 61.48
C ALA A 468 0.78 9.48 61.46
N ASP A 469 1.26 8.45 62.16
CA ASP A 469 2.69 8.06 62.29
C ASP A 469 3.23 7.24 61.10
N ARG A 470 2.50 7.17 59.98
CA ARG A 470 2.79 6.28 58.84
C ARG A 470 2.85 7.04 57.52
N HIS A 471 3.99 6.92 56.83
CA HIS A 471 4.23 7.47 55.51
C HIS A 471 4.15 6.40 54.44
N TRP A 472 3.28 6.62 53.46
CA TRP A 472 3.05 5.76 52.31
C TRP A 472 3.68 6.38 51.06
N ARG A 473 4.39 5.56 50.27
CA ARG A 473 4.94 5.94 48.96
C ARG A 473 4.51 4.94 47.90
N VAL A 474 3.88 5.42 46.84
CA VAL A 474 3.45 4.60 45.69
C VAL A 474 4.20 5.00 44.43
N ARG A 475 4.88 4.02 43.82
CA ARG A 475 5.67 4.19 42.59
C ARG A 475 5.02 3.45 41.42
N GLY A 476 5.14 4.02 40.22
CA GLY A 476 4.71 3.39 38.96
C GLY A 476 3.24 3.59 38.56
N TRP A 477 2.42 4.26 39.39
CA TRP A 477 0.98 4.44 39.14
C TRP A 477 0.65 5.08 37.78
N LYS A 478 1.47 6.05 37.32
CA LYS A 478 1.36 6.70 36.00
C LYS A 478 1.47 5.76 34.79
N LYS A 479 1.80 4.47 35.00
CA LYS A 479 1.89 3.45 33.93
C LYS A 479 0.61 2.61 33.79
N ASN A 480 -0.35 2.73 34.70
CA ASN A 480 -1.61 1.98 34.67
C ASN A 480 -2.67 2.78 33.89
N LEU A 481 -2.73 2.60 32.57
CA LEU A 481 -3.71 3.25 31.69
C LEU A 481 -5.00 2.44 31.48
N GLY A 482 -5.03 1.16 31.86
CA GLY A 482 -6.20 0.29 31.78
C GLY A 482 -7.01 0.28 33.09
N PRO A 483 -8.36 0.33 33.04
CA PRO A 483 -9.20 0.51 34.23
C PRO A 483 -9.27 -0.72 35.16
N GLU A 484 -8.94 -1.93 34.70
CA GLU A 484 -9.06 -3.17 35.50
C GLU A 484 -7.77 -3.61 36.21
N GLN A 485 -6.66 -2.85 36.11
CA GLN A 485 -5.39 -3.19 36.79
C GLN A 485 -4.73 -1.96 37.42
N MET A 486 -4.33 -2.07 38.69
CA MET A 486 -3.64 -1.02 39.44
C MET A 486 -2.32 -1.57 40.02
N ARG A 487 -1.39 -1.93 39.12
CA ARG A 487 -0.10 -2.53 39.50
C ARG A 487 0.92 -1.46 39.88
N VAL A 488 1.37 -1.47 41.13
CA VAL A 488 2.28 -0.44 41.68
C VAL A 488 3.24 -1.03 42.70
N ASN A 489 4.32 -0.31 42.98
CA ASN A 489 5.18 -0.57 44.13
C ASN A 489 4.70 0.29 45.31
N VAL A 490 4.29 -0.33 46.41
CA VAL A 490 3.82 0.37 47.63
C VAL A 490 4.82 0.12 48.75
N GLN A 491 5.35 1.21 49.31
CA GLN A 491 6.06 1.22 50.57
C GLN A 491 5.20 1.90 51.64
N VAL A 492 5.20 1.34 52.85
CA VAL A 492 4.75 2.01 54.06
C VAL A 492 5.90 2.03 55.07
N ARG A 493 6.14 3.18 55.70
CA ARG A 493 7.14 3.38 56.76
C ARG A 493 6.45 3.98 57.98
N ARG A 494 6.85 3.55 59.16
CA ARG A 494 6.45 4.14 60.44
C ARG A 494 7.60 4.95 61.01
N GLU A 495 7.32 6.08 61.65
CA GLU A 495 8.35 6.84 62.37
C GLU A 495 8.75 6.14 63.68
N ALA A 496 9.96 6.40 64.16
CA ALA A 496 10.43 5.89 65.45
C ALA A 496 9.74 6.65 66.59
N SER A 497 9.53 5.97 67.71
CA SER A 497 9.11 6.57 68.98
C SER A 497 10.08 6.16 70.09
N GLU A 498 9.96 6.76 71.27
CA GLU A 498 10.80 6.45 72.44
C GLU A 498 10.73 4.98 72.91
N GLN A 499 9.84 4.17 72.31
CA GLN A 499 9.62 2.76 72.67
C GLN A 499 9.62 1.80 71.46
N MET A 500 9.79 2.29 70.21
CA MET A 500 9.81 1.46 68.99
C MET A 500 10.74 2.03 67.91
N GLU A 501 11.54 1.15 67.30
CA GLU A 501 12.41 1.47 66.15
C GLU A 501 11.61 1.77 64.87
N ALA A 502 12.20 2.51 63.92
CA ALA A 502 11.57 2.87 62.66
C ALA A 502 11.51 1.69 61.68
N ALA A 503 10.33 1.08 61.54
CA ALA A 503 10.08 -0.01 60.60
C ALA A 503 9.54 0.47 59.23
N TYR A 504 9.77 -0.32 58.17
CA TYR A 504 9.13 -0.13 56.86
C TYR A 504 8.94 -1.47 56.15
N TYR A 505 7.86 -1.57 55.36
CA TYR A 505 7.59 -2.69 54.45
C TYR A 505 7.40 -2.19 53.02
N VAL A 506 7.74 -3.00 52.02
CA VAL A 506 7.59 -2.66 50.59
C VAL A 506 7.36 -3.89 49.72
N ASP A 507 6.40 -3.81 48.79
CA ASP A 507 6.09 -4.87 47.82
C ASP A 507 5.52 -4.28 46.51
N SER A 508 5.42 -5.10 45.45
CA SER A 508 4.98 -4.70 44.11
C SER A 508 3.83 -5.57 43.60
N PHE A 509 2.59 -5.12 43.86
CA PHE A 509 1.37 -5.89 43.62
C PHE A 509 0.31 -5.09 42.84
N ASP A 510 -0.76 -5.76 42.45
CA ASP A 510 -1.97 -5.13 41.89
C ASP A 510 -2.95 -4.83 43.03
N LEU A 511 -3.33 -3.56 43.20
CA LEU A 511 -4.25 -3.17 44.26
C LEU A 511 -5.67 -3.66 44.03
N TYR A 512 -6.13 -3.95 42.81
CA TYR A 512 -7.49 -4.46 42.61
C TYR A 512 -7.61 -5.94 43.06
N ALA A 513 -6.54 -6.72 42.97
CA ALA A 513 -6.47 -8.09 43.49
C ALA A 513 -6.61 -8.17 45.02
N ALA A 514 -7.82 -8.50 45.52
CA ALA A 514 -8.12 -8.56 46.95
C ALA A 514 -7.19 -9.50 47.76
N LYS A 515 -6.79 -10.65 47.18
CA LYS A 515 -5.81 -11.56 47.82
C LYS A 515 -4.43 -10.91 48.01
N ALA A 516 -4.01 -10.05 47.09
CA ALA A 516 -2.74 -9.32 47.19
C ALA A 516 -2.83 -8.23 48.26
N ARG A 517 -3.92 -7.45 48.30
CA ARG A 517 -4.17 -6.49 49.41
C ARG A 517 -4.10 -7.16 50.78
N SER A 518 -4.75 -8.32 50.95
CA SER A 518 -4.71 -9.07 52.22
C SER A 518 -3.30 -9.59 52.56
N SER A 519 -2.53 -10.06 51.56
CA SER A 519 -1.15 -10.48 51.78
C SER A 519 -0.26 -9.31 52.21
N TYR A 520 -0.39 -8.16 51.53
CA TYR A 520 0.36 -6.94 51.84
C TYR A 520 0.09 -6.44 53.26
N VAL A 521 -1.19 -6.26 53.60
CA VAL A 521 -1.63 -5.79 54.93
C VAL A 521 -1.11 -6.70 56.04
N LYS A 522 -1.12 -8.02 55.83
CA LYS A 522 -0.64 -8.98 56.83
C LYS A 522 0.88 -8.90 57.07
N GLN A 523 1.69 -8.82 56.02
CA GLN A 523 3.15 -8.70 56.18
C GLN A 523 3.54 -7.32 56.75
N ALA A 524 2.93 -6.25 56.23
CA ALA A 524 3.09 -4.91 56.79
C ALA A 524 2.69 -4.83 58.27
N SER A 525 1.64 -5.56 58.69
CA SER A 525 1.20 -5.60 60.10
C SER A 525 2.25 -6.22 61.01
N LEU A 526 2.89 -7.31 60.56
CA LEU A 526 3.96 -7.99 61.29
C LEU A 526 5.23 -7.14 61.40
N GLU A 527 5.63 -6.44 60.34
CA GLU A 527 6.86 -5.63 60.34
C GLU A 527 6.72 -4.27 61.04
N LEU A 528 5.56 -3.61 60.95
CA LEU A 528 5.33 -2.28 61.52
C LEU A 528 4.82 -2.29 62.98
N GLY A 529 4.39 -3.44 63.48
CA GLY A 529 3.71 -3.57 64.77
C GLY A 529 2.32 -2.89 64.80
N VAL A 530 1.68 -2.73 63.65
CA VAL A 530 0.39 -2.03 63.49
C VAL A 530 -0.70 -3.03 63.11
N SER A 531 -1.86 -2.97 63.74
CA SER A 531 -2.99 -3.89 63.48
C SER A 531 -3.44 -3.88 62.00
N GLU A 532 -3.75 -5.07 61.45
CA GLU A 532 -4.22 -5.23 60.06
C GLU A 532 -5.38 -4.26 59.69
N ASP A 533 -6.36 -4.05 60.58
CA ASP A 533 -7.50 -3.14 60.32
C ASP A 533 -7.14 -1.64 60.19
N VAL A 534 -5.96 -1.21 60.66
CA VAL A 534 -5.48 0.16 60.43
C VAL A 534 -4.84 0.23 59.05
N LEU A 535 -3.88 -0.64 58.74
CA LEU A 535 -3.20 -0.68 57.45
C LEU A 535 -4.15 -0.97 56.28
N LYS A 536 -5.25 -1.70 56.53
CA LYS A 536 -6.35 -1.94 55.59
C LYS A 536 -7.20 -0.68 55.30
N ARG A 537 -7.33 0.25 56.25
CA ARG A 537 -7.99 1.55 56.03
C ARG A 537 -7.07 2.47 55.25
N ASP A 538 -5.82 2.62 55.69
CA ASP A 538 -4.79 3.40 55.01
C ASP A 538 -4.63 2.97 53.53
N LEU A 539 -4.49 1.66 53.26
CA LEU A 539 -4.37 1.13 51.89
C LEU A 539 -5.65 1.36 51.06
N GLY A 540 -6.81 1.50 51.70
CA GLY A 540 -8.06 1.91 51.06
C GLY A 540 -8.05 3.38 50.62
N GLN A 541 -7.47 4.28 51.42
CA GLN A 541 -7.27 5.68 51.04
C GLN A 541 -6.26 5.82 49.89
N VAL A 542 -5.19 5.03 49.93
CA VAL A 542 -4.22 4.92 48.83
C VAL A 542 -4.92 4.47 47.54
N LEU A 543 -5.77 3.44 47.59
CA LEU A 543 -6.52 2.96 46.43
C LEU A 543 -7.44 4.04 45.85
N LEU A 544 -8.30 4.64 46.67
CA LEU A 544 -9.24 5.68 46.24
C LEU A 544 -8.54 6.88 45.57
N LYS A 545 -7.35 7.25 46.06
CA LYS A 545 -6.54 8.31 45.45
C LYS A 545 -5.99 7.91 44.08
N LEU A 546 -5.54 6.66 43.93
CA LEU A 546 -5.00 6.13 42.68
C LEU A 546 -6.09 5.97 41.62
N GLU A 547 -7.29 5.53 42.00
CA GLU A 547 -8.47 5.47 41.13
C GLU A 547 -8.80 6.85 40.55
N GLY A 548 -8.94 7.89 41.39
CA GLY A 548 -9.23 9.25 40.92
C GLY A 548 -8.12 9.88 40.05
N LEU A 549 -6.86 9.53 40.31
CA LEU A 549 -5.73 9.94 39.46
C LEU A 549 -5.69 9.19 38.12
N GLN A 550 -6.04 7.89 38.11
CA GLN A 550 -6.17 7.09 36.89
C GLN A 550 -7.33 7.58 36.03
N GLU A 551 -8.49 7.86 36.62
CA GLU A 551 -9.66 8.38 35.89
C GLU A 551 -9.35 9.75 35.25
N ALA A 552 -8.67 10.64 35.98
CA ALA A 552 -8.23 11.93 35.45
C ALA A 552 -7.23 11.78 34.29
N ALA A 553 -6.29 10.83 34.38
CA ALA A 553 -5.32 10.55 33.31
C ALA A 553 -5.99 9.96 32.06
N ILE A 554 -6.94 9.02 32.22
CA ILE A 554 -7.74 8.44 31.13
C ILE A 554 -8.59 9.54 30.48
N ARG A 555 -9.27 10.37 31.27
CA ARG A 555 -10.09 11.48 30.78
C ARG A 555 -9.27 12.52 30.01
N ALA A 556 -8.04 12.79 30.42
CA ALA A 556 -7.10 13.66 29.70
C ALA A 556 -6.55 13.02 28.42
N ALA A 557 -6.36 11.69 28.39
CA ALA A 557 -5.92 10.96 27.20
C ALA A 557 -7.01 10.84 26.13
N LEU A 558 -8.29 10.79 26.54
CA LEU A 558 -9.47 10.70 25.66
C LEU A 558 -10.00 12.07 25.17
N ALA A 559 -9.42 13.19 25.62
CA ALA A 559 -9.80 14.52 25.15
C ALA A 559 -9.35 14.76 23.69
N PRO A 560 -10.19 15.32 22.80
CA PRO A 560 -9.84 15.55 21.40
C PRO A 560 -8.69 16.56 21.27
N LYS A 561 -7.61 16.17 20.60
CA LYS A 561 -6.31 16.87 20.61
C LYS A 561 -6.14 18.02 19.61
N ASN A 562 -7.15 18.33 18.81
CA ASN A 562 -7.05 19.30 17.72
C ASN A 562 -7.81 20.60 18.06
N PRO A 563 -7.16 21.62 18.68
CA PRO A 563 -7.74 22.94 18.81
C PRO A 563 -7.80 23.60 17.41
N THR A 564 -9.01 23.84 16.90
CA THR A 564 -9.18 24.64 15.68
C THR A 564 -8.62 26.06 15.94
N PRO A 565 -7.73 26.60 15.08
CA PRO A 565 -7.19 27.93 15.29
C PRO A 565 -8.31 28.98 15.22
N THR A 566 -8.45 29.76 16.29
CA THR A 566 -9.43 30.85 16.36
C THR A 566 -8.98 32.00 15.45
N LEU A 567 -9.69 32.18 14.33
CA LEU A 567 -9.53 33.32 13.43
C LEU A 567 -9.67 34.64 14.18
N SER A 568 -8.86 35.65 13.82
CA SER A 568 -9.13 37.02 14.23
C SER A 568 -10.28 37.61 13.41
N ALA A 569 -10.93 38.67 13.91
CA ALA A 569 -11.99 39.35 13.17
C ALA A 569 -11.50 40.00 11.86
N GLU A 570 -10.22 40.42 11.82
CA GLU A 570 -9.56 41.00 10.66
C GLU A 570 -9.23 39.93 9.61
N ASP A 571 -8.77 38.75 10.05
CA ASP A 571 -8.59 37.56 9.21
C ASP A 571 -9.91 37.07 8.60
N GLU A 572 -10.97 36.98 9.42
CA GLU A 572 -12.31 36.56 8.97
C GLU A 572 -12.88 37.56 7.94
N GLN A 573 -12.79 38.87 8.22
CA GLN A 573 -13.25 39.89 7.26
C GLN A 573 -12.47 39.80 5.94
N SER A 574 -11.13 39.76 5.99
CA SER A 574 -10.29 39.67 4.79
C SER A 574 -10.59 38.43 3.96
N ALA A 575 -10.80 37.29 4.61
CA ALA A 575 -11.18 36.03 3.99
C ALA A 575 -12.59 36.08 3.37
N LEU A 576 -13.57 36.72 4.02
CA LEU A 576 -14.90 36.95 3.45
C LEU A 576 -14.87 37.90 2.26
N GLU A 577 -14.03 38.94 2.29
CA GLU A 577 -13.86 39.87 1.17
C GLU A 577 -13.25 39.19 -0.07
N LEU A 578 -12.30 38.26 0.12
CA LEU A 578 -11.85 37.39 -0.96
C LEU A 578 -13.00 36.54 -1.51
N LEU A 579 -13.69 35.77 -0.65
CA LEU A 579 -14.77 34.86 -1.04
C LEU A 579 -15.98 35.56 -1.68
N ARG A 580 -16.19 36.85 -1.41
CA ARG A 580 -17.26 37.68 -1.99
C ARG A 580 -16.83 38.47 -3.24
N ALA A 581 -15.59 38.35 -3.69
CA ALA A 581 -15.10 39.09 -4.85
C ALA A 581 -15.81 38.66 -6.15
N PRO A 582 -16.38 39.58 -6.95
CA PRO A 582 -17.18 39.25 -8.14
C PRO A 582 -16.37 38.64 -9.30
N LYS A 583 -15.03 38.69 -9.20
CA LYS A 583 -14.06 38.05 -10.11
C LYS A 583 -13.15 37.10 -9.33
N LEU A 584 -13.72 36.31 -8.40
CA LEU A 584 -13.00 35.40 -7.50
C LEU A 584 -12.00 34.49 -8.24
N ILE A 585 -12.41 33.92 -9.38
CA ILE A 585 -11.55 32.99 -10.15
C ILE A 585 -10.35 33.71 -10.77
N GLU A 586 -10.53 34.88 -11.40
CA GLU A 586 -9.42 35.67 -11.96
C GLU A 586 -8.43 36.12 -10.88
N ARG A 587 -8.95 36.53 -9.71
CA ARG A 587 -8.12 36.89 -8.56
C ARG A 587 -7.34 35.69 -8.03
N LEU A 588 -7.98 34.54 -7.94
CA LEU A 588 -7.38 33.29 -7.46
C LEU A 588 -6.36 32.73 -8.45
N GLU A 589 -6.56 32.87 -9.77
CA GLU A 589 -5.54 32.57 -10.79
C GLU A 589 -4.31 33.48 -10.66
N ALA A 590 -4.51 34.77 -10.38
CA ALA A 590 -3.41 35.72 -10.16
C ALA A 590 -2.66 35.46 -8.84
N ASP A 591 -3.37 35.14 -7.76
CA ASP A 591 -2.77 34.82 -6.46
C ASP A 591 -2.07 33.44 -6.48
N LEU A 592 -2.58 32.44 -7.23
CA LEU A 592 -1.86 31.20 -7.54
C LEU A 592 -0.57 31.44 -8.33
N ALA A 593 -0.59 32.34 -9.32
CA ALA A 593 0.61 32.70 -10.08
C ALA A 593 1.68 33.35 -9.19
N ARG A 594 1.28 34.23 -8.26
CA ARG A 594 2.16 34.81 -7.22
C ARG A 594 2.74 33.77 -6.28
N CYS A 595 2.05 32.65 -6.03
CA CYS A 595 2.62 31.53 -5.27
C CYS A 595 3.79 30.83 -5.99
N GLY A 596 4.08 31.15 -7.25
CA GLY A 596 5.39 30.90 -7.88
C GLY A 596 5.46 29.68 -8.80
N VAL A 597 4.33 29.14 -9.25
CA VAL A 597 4.29 28.09 -10.29
C VAL A 597 3.84 28.73 -11.61
N VAL A 598 4.80 28.91 -12.52
CA VAL A 598 4.61 29.56 -13.82
C VAL A 598 3.85 28.64 -14.78
N GLY A 599 3.00 29.19 -15.65
CA GLY A 599 2.43 28.49 -16.83
C GLY A 599 1.41 27.37 -16.57
N GLU A 600 1.18 26.98 -15.32
CA GLU A 600 0.32 25.84 -14.93
C GLU A 600 -1.07 26.25 -14.40
N SER A 601 -1.59 27.42 -14.80
CA SER A 601 -2.80 28.02 -14.20
C SER A 601 -4.02 27.08 -14.15
N SER A 602 -4.34 26.38 -15.24
CA SER A 602 -5.47 25.43 -15.28
C SER A 602 -5.25 24.22 -14.36
N ASN A 603 -4.03 23.68 -14.28
CA ASN A 603 -3.69 22.55 -13.40
C ASN A 603 -3.72 22.98 -11.91
N LEU A 604 -3.19 24.17 -11.59
CA LEU A 604 -3.23 24.75 -10.25
C LEU A 604 -4.67 25.03 -9.79
N LEU A 605 -5.50 25.64 -10.65
CA LEU A 605 -6.90 25.91 -10.37
C LEU A 605 -7.70 24.62 -10.19
N ALA A 606 -7.49 23.61 -11.03
CA ALA A 606 -8.14 22.31 -10.87
C ALA A 606 -7.70 21.59 -9.58
N GLY A 607 -6.41 21.68 -9.20
CA GLY A 607 -5.92 21.21 -7.92
C GLY A 607 -6.60 21.92 -6.74
N TYR A 608 -6.75 23.25 -6.81
CA TYR A 608 -7.43 24.05 -5.79
C TYR A 608 -8.93 23.71 -5.69
N LEU A 609 -9.62 23.52 -6.83
CA LEU A 609 -11.02 23.13 -6.86
C LEU A 609 -11.23 21.70 -6.36
N ALA A 610 -10.32 20.77 -6.66
CA ALA A 610 -10.30 19.46 -6.03
C ALA A 610 -10.08 19.57 -4.52
N ALA A 611 -9.17 20.43 -4.05
CA ALA A 611 -8.98 20.69 -2.62
C ALA A 611 -10.25 21.25 -1.94
N VAL A 612 -10.99 22.16 -2.58
CA VAL A 612 -12.32 22.62 -2.13
C VAL A 612 -13.32 21.46 -2.04
N SER A 613 -13.28 20.52 -2.98
CA SER A 613 -14.24 19.39 -3.04
C SER A 613 -14.19 18.47 -1.82
N ARG A 614 -13.18 18.55 -0.94
CA ARG A 614 -13.18 17.87 0.38
C ARG A 614 -14.40 18.20 1.24
N LYS A 615 -15.03 19.36 1.01
CA LYS A 615 -16.25 19.83 1.70
C LYS A 615 -17.55 19.32 1.04
N LEU A 616 -17.48 18.53 -0.04
CA LEU A 616 -18.61 17.81 -0.63
C LEU A 616 -18.76 16.41 0.00
N ASP A 617 -19.89 15.77 -0.32
CA ASP A 617 -20.20 14.36 -0.08
C ASP A 617 -19.31 13.37 -0.86
N GLN A 618 -18.92 13.74 -2.09
CA GLN A 618 -18.07 12.97 -2.98
C GLN A 618 -16.96 13.88 -3.54
N PRO A 619 -15.79 13.93 -2.89
CA PRO A 619 -14.65 14.72 -3.36
C PRO A 619 -14.05 14.20 -4.67
N LEU A 620 -13.33 15.08 -5.35
CA LEU A 620 -12.43 14.72 -6.45
C LEU A 620 -11.15 14.08 -5.88
N ALA A 621 -10.61 13.11 -6.61
CA ALA A 621 -9.22 12.68 -6.46
C ALA A 621 -8.38 13.24 -7.62
N VAL A 622 -7.14 13.63 -7.34
CA VAL A 622 -6.18 14.17 -8.29
C VAL A 622 -4.94 13.30 -8.31
N LEU A 623 -4.46 13.01 -9.52
CA LEU A 623 -3.16 12.39 -9.79
C LEU A 623 -2.34 13.35 -10.66
N ILE A 624 -1.19 13.80 -10.18
CA ILE A 624 -0.25 14.63 -10.93
C ILE A 624 0.82 13.69 -11.52
N GLN A 625 0.88 13.64 -12.85
CA GLN A 625 1.77 12.76 -13.61
C GLN A 625 2.73 13.59 -14.47
N SER A 626 4.03 13.33 -14.33
CA SER A 626 5.10 13.99 -15.09
C SER A 626 6.35 13.10 -15.14
N SER A 627 7.33 13.48 -15.95
CA SER A 627 8.70 12.97 -15.79
C SER A 627 9.32 13.41 -14.46
N SER A 628 10.49 12.86 -14.12
CA SER A 628 11.21 13.29 -12.91
C SER A 628 11.76 14.71 -13.07
N ALA A 629 11.92 15.42 -11.95
CA ALA A 629 12.29 16.84 -11.87
C ALA A 629 11.34 17.86 -12.55
N ALA A 630 10.33 17.46 -13.33
CA ALA A 630 9.39 18.36 -14.01
C ALA A 630 8.49 19.24 -13.10
N GLY A 631 8.57 19.10 -11.77
CA GLY A 631 7.90 19.99 -10.82
C GLY A 631 6.63 19.45 -10.14
N LYS A 632 6.34 18.14 -10.23
CA LYS A 632 5.14 17.52 -9.63
C LYS A 632 4.92 17.83 -8.14
N SER A 633 5.97 17.76 -7.33
CA SER A 633 5.92 18.13 -5.91
C SER A 633 5.62 19.61 -5.75
N SER A 634 6.29 20.49 -6.51
CA SER A 634 6.06 21.93 -6.50
C SER A 634 4.61 22.33 -6.81
N LEU A 635 3.94 21.61 -7.72
CA LEU A 635 2.52 21.84 -8.05
C LEU A 635 1.60 21.38 -6.92
N MET A 636 1.87 20.18 -6.36
CA MET A 636 1.15 19.67 -5.18
C MET A 636 1.31 20.61 -3.98
N ASP A 637 2.53 20.97 -3.61
CA ASP A 637 2.86 21.83 -2.48
C ASP A 637 2.29 23.25 -2.66
N ALA A 638 2.27 23.79 -3.88
CA ALA A 638 1.65 25.08 -4.17
C ALA A 638 0.13 25.08 -3.86
N VAL A 639 -0.57 23.99 -4.16
CA VAL A 639 -1.99 23.83 -3.81
C VAL A 639 -2.16 23.55 -2.31
N LEU A 640 -1.39 22.61 -1.74
CA LEU A 640 -1.53 22.19 -0.34
C LEU A 640 -1.21 23.30 0.65
N ASN A 641 -0.26 24.19 0.35
CA ASN A 641 0.07 25.29 1.27
C ASN A 641 -1.04 26.35 1.37
N LEU A 642 -1.93 26.45 0.37
CA LEU A 642 -3.13 27.30 0.42
C LEU A 642 -4.30 26.68 1.19
N MET A 643 -4.12 25.48 1.74
CA MET A 643 -5.12 24.75 2.52
C MET A 643 -4.78 24.76 4.02
N PRO A 644 -5.79 24.74 4.91
CA PRO A 644 -5.55 24.77 6.36
C PRO A 644 -4.73 23.57 6.81
N GLU A 645 -3.76 23.79 7.69
CA GLU A 645 -2.84 22.73 8.14
C GLU A 645 -3.57 21.63 8.91
N GLU A 646 -4.61 21.99 9.64
CA GLU A 646 -5.51 21.08 10.36
C GLU A 646 -6.46 20.28 9.45
N GLU A 647 -6.52 20.61 8.15
CA GLU A 647 -7.33 19.94 7.12
C GLU A 647 -6.51 19.23 6.03
N ARG A 648 -5.17 19.26 6.10
CA ARG A 648 -4.26 18.53 5.20
C ARG A 648 -3.43 17.50 5.94
N ILE A 649 -3.20 16.34 5.33
CA ILE A 649 -2.29 15.30 5.83
C ILE A 649 -1.40 14.90 4.65
N GLN A 650 -0.09 15.06 4.79
CA GLN A 650 0.89 14.83 3.73
C GLN A 650 1.91 13.78 4.17
N TYR A 651 2.10 12.75 3.34
CA TYR A 651 3.08 11.69 3.55
C TYR A 651 3.96 11.53 2.30
N SER A 652 5.26 11.28 2.48
CA SER A 652 6.14 10.91 1.35
C SER A 652 5.73 9.54 0.80
N ALA A 653 5.71 8.54 1.67
CA ALA A 653 5.21 7.19 1.41
C ALA A 653 4.41 6.66 2.61
N MET A 654 3.55 5.67 2.37
CA MET A 654 2.76 5.01 3.42
C MET A 654 2.40 3.57 3.01
N THR A 655 2.19 2.69 3.99
CA THR A 655 1.62 1.36 3.74
C THR A 655 0.10 1.44 3.72
N GLY A 656 -0.56 0.61 2.90
CA GLY A 656 -2.02 0.49 2.91
C GLY A 656 -2.59 -0.02 4.24
N GLN A 657 -1.77 -0.67 5.08
CA GLN A 657 -2.17 -1.04 6.44
C GLN A 657 -2.27 0.19 7.37
N SER A 658 -1.34 1.14 7.26
CA SER A 658 -1.30 2.35 8.10
C SER A 658 -2.60 3.15 8.05
N LEU A 659 -3.25 3.22 6.89
CA LEU A 659 -4.52 3.93 6.70
C LEU A 659 -5.66 3.39 7.56
N PHE A 660 -5.68 2.09 7.88
CA PHE A 660 -6.75 1.50 8.70
C PHE A 660 -6.58 1.74 10.21
N TYR A 661 -5.43 2.26 10.66
CA TYR A 661 -5.14 2.53 12.09
C TYR A 661 -5.16 4.03 12.43
N LEU A 662 -5.65 4.87 11.52
CA LEU A 662 -6.07 6.24 11.81
C LEU A 662 -7.38 6.22 12.62
N GLY A 663 -7.70 7.31 13.34
CA GLY A 663 -8.95 7.43 14.10
C GLY A 663 -10.19 7.50 13.20
N GLU A 664 -11.36 7.15 13.74
CA GLU A 664 -12.58 6.94 12.94
C GLU A 664 -13.01 8.16 12.10
N THR A 665 -12.69 9.37 12.55
CA THR A 665 -12.99 10.64 11.87
C THR A 665 -11.74 11.36 11.34
N ASP A 666 -10.54 10.78 11.45
CA ASP A 666 -9.28 11.49 11.16
C ASP A 666 -9.08 11.89 9.69
N LEU A 667 -9.87 11.36 8.75
CA LEU A 667 -9.82 11.73 7.33
C LEU A 667 -11.03 12.57 6.88
N GLN A 668 -12.04 12.76 7.71
CA GLN A 668 -13.29 13.41 7.30
C GLN A 668 -13.09 14.90 6.97
N HIS A 669 -13.54 15.29 5.79
CA HIS A 669 -13.36 16.61 5.17
C HIS A 669 -11.90 17.09 5.04
N ARG A 670 -10.92 16.15 5.05
CA ARG A 670 -9.50 16.44 4.88
C ARG A 670 -8.98 16.17 3.46
N ILE A 671 -7.76 16.61 3.22
CA ILE A 671 -6.94 16.28 2.05
C ILE A 671 -5.87 15.28 2.48
N LEU A 672 -5.80 14.14 1.81
CA LEU A 672 -4.72 13.15 1.96
C LEU A 672 -3.80 13.25 0.75
N ALA A 673 -2.57 13.73 0.99
CA ALA A 673 -1.52 13.88 0.00
C ALA A 673 -0.45 12.79 0.13
N ILE A 674 -0.10 12.13 -0.97
CA ILE A 674 0.94 11.09 -1.04
C ILE A 674 1.92 11.45 -2.16
N ALA A 675 3.18 11.71 -1.77
CA ALA A 675 4.16 12.32 -2.68
C ALA A 675 4.84 11.33 -3.64
N GLU A 676 4.96 10.05 -3.27
CA GLU A 676 5.79 9.08 -3.99
C GLU A 676 5.03 7.87 -4.53
N GLU A 677 5.47 7.45 -5.71
CA GLU A 677 4.94 6.32 -6.51
C GLU A 677 4.79 5.03 -5.70
N GLU A 678 5.76 4.73 -4.83
CA GLU A 678 5.76 3.52 -4.00
C GLU A 678 4.70 3.59 -2.89
N GLY A 679 4.47 4.76 -2.29
CA GLY A 679 3.37 4.98 -1.35
C GLY A 679 2.00 4.80 -2.00
N VAL A 680 1.84 5.26 -3.26
CA VAL A 680 0.61 5.03 -4.03
C VAL A 680 0.39 3.55 -4.30
N ARG A 681 1.43 2.79 -4.69
CA ARG A 681 1.33 1.33 -4.90
C ARG A 681 0.95 0.58 -3.63
N GLN A 682 1.66 0.83 -2.53
CA GLN A 682 1.45 0.12 -1.26
C GLN A 682 0.10 0.44 -0.61
N ALA A 683 -0.47 1.62 -0.87
CA ALA A 683 -1.79 2.03 -0.38
C ALA A 683 -2.95 1.80 -1.36
N ALA A 684 -2.68 1.43 -2.63
CA ALA A 684 -3.66 1.45 -3.72
C ALA A 684 -5.02 0.79 -3.41
N TYR A 685 -5.03 -0.38 -2.73
CA TYR A 685 -6.28 -1.05 -2.35
C TYR A 685 -7.13 -0.25 -1.36
N ALA A 686 -6.50 0.35 -0.34
CA ALA A 686 -7.20 1.20 0.62
C ALA A 686 -7.65 2.52 -0.05
N LEU A 687 -6.80 3.14 -0.87
CA LEU A 687 -7.17 4.35 -1.61
C LEU A 687 -8.38 4.12 -2.55
N LYS A 688 -8.47 2.95 -3.20
CA LYS A 688 -9.64 2.56 -4.01
C LYS A 688 -10.93 2.48 -3.20
N LEU A 689 -10.92 1.77 -2.07
CA LEU A 689 -12.09 1.61 -1.19
C LEU A 689 -12.55 2.95 -0.61
N LEU A 690 -11.60 3.71 -0.05
CA LEU A 690 -11.83 5.03 0.53
C LEU A 690 -12.47 6.01 -0.48
N GLN A 691 -12.23 5.81 -1.78
CA GLN A 691 -12.81 6.60 -2.86
C GLN A 691 -14.14 6.05 -3.42
N SER A 692 -14.36 4.72 -3.46
CA SER A 692 -15.62 4.15 -3.98
C SER A 692 -16.72 4.03 -2.93
N ASP A 693 -16.33 3.75 -1.68
CA ASP A 693 -17.23 3.34 -0.60
C ASP A 693 -17.35 4.45 0.46
N GLY A 694 -16.44 5.44 0.43
CA GLY A 694 -16.40 6.58 1.35
C GLY A 694 -15.85 6.26 2.74
N GLU A 695 -15.52 4.99 3.01
CA GLU A 695 -14.96 4.53 4.28
C GLU A 695 -13.99 3.36 4.10
N LEU A 696 -13.22 3.10 5.16
CA LEU A 696 -12.37 1.92 5.31
C LEU A 696 -12.79 1.15 6.55
N THR A 697 -12.84 -0.17 6.46
CA THR A 697 -13.03 -1.07 7.60
C THR A 697 -12.04 -2.23 7.54
N ILE A 698 -11.41 -2.57 8.66
CA ILE A 698 -10.66 -3.81 8.82
C ILE A 698 -10.95 -4.46 10.17
N ALA A 699 -11.05 -5.79 10.16
CA ALA A 699 -11.08 -6.60 11.37
C ALA A 699 -9.66 -7.12 11.63
N SER A 700 -8.99 -6.60 12.67
CA SER A 700 -7.59 -6.92 12.98
C SER A 700 -7.47 -7.52 14.39
N THR A 701 -6.65 -8.57 14.53
CA THR A 701 -6.55 -9.32 15.78
C THR A 701 -5.62 -8.61 16.77
N GLY A 702 -6.18 -7.68 17.52
CA GLY A 702 -5.50 -7.07 18.65
C GLY A 702 -5.26 -8.07 19.78
N LYS A 703 -4.36 -7.70 20.70
CA LYS A 703 -4.51 -8.18 22.07
C LYS A 703 -5.57 -7.34 22.77
N ASP A 704 -6.42 -8.02 23.52
CA ASP A 704 -7.08 -7.45 24.67
C ASP A 704 -6.01 -7.12 25.72
N GLU A 705 -5.87 -5.85 26.06
CA GLU A 705 -4.89 -5.33 27.02
C GLU A 705 -5.19 -5.79 28.45
N THR A 706 -6.45 -6.16 28.70
CA THR A 706 -7.03 -6.54 29.99
C THR A 706 -6.91 -8.04 30.24
N THR A 707 -7.45 -8.88 29.33
CA THR A 707 -7.39 -10.35 29.48
C THR A 707 -6.16 -10.99 28.83
N GLY A 708 -5.38 -10.25 28.03
CA GLY A 708 -4.21 -10.75 27.30
C GLY A 708 -4.53 -11.67 26.12
N ASN A 709 -5.81 -11.99 25.90
CA ASN A 709 -6.31 -12.82 24.81
C ASN A 709 -6.22 -12.10 23.46
N LEU A 710 -6.34 -12.88 22.38
CA LEU A 710 -6.47 -12.35 21.03
C LEU A 710 -7.95 -12.04 20.76
N VAL A 711 -8.27 -10.76 20.59
CA VAL A 711 -9.63 -10.26 20.32
C VAL A 711 -9.60 -9.45 19.04
N THR A 712 -10.54 -9.75 18.14
CA THR A 712 -10.69 -9.02 16.88
C THR A 712 -11.23 -7.62 17.16
N LYS A 713 -10.36 -6.61 17.13
CA LYS A 713 -10.75 -5.20 17.14
C LYS A 713 -11.12 -4.82 15.70
N GLN A 714 -12.29 -4.21 15.51
CA GLN A 714 -12.63 -3.56 14.25
C GLN A 714 -12.08 -2.15 14.28
N TYR A 715 -11.45 -1.73 13.18
CA TYR A 715 -11.01 -0.38 12.95
C TYR A 715 -11.77 0.16 11.74
N ARG A 716 -12.35 1.35 11.88
CA ARG A 716 -13.11 2.06 10.85
C ARG A 716 -12.47 3.42 10.63
N VAL A 717 -12.46 3.93 9.41
CA VAL A 717 -12.04 5.30 9.08
C VAL A 717 -12.99 5.87 8.05
N GLN A 718 -13.60 7.02 8.34
CA GLN A 718 -14.62 7.64 7.49
C GLN A 718 -14.06 8.83 6.72
N GLY A 719 -14.45 8.93 5.44
CA GLY A 719 -14.39 10.16 4.67
C GLY A 719 -15.63 11.05 4.93
N PRO A 720 -16.04 11.90 3.97
CA PRO A 720 -15.40 12.12 2.67
C PRO A 720 -13.99 12.71 2.79
N VAL A 721 -13.09 12.33 1.87
CA VAL A 721 -11.69 12.77 1.85
C VAL A 721 -11.25 13.05 0.41
N MET A 722 -10.46 14.11 0.22
CA MET A 722 -9.85 14.45 -1.08
C MET A 722 -8.49 13.75 -1.18
N LEU A 723 -8.22 13.07 -2.29
CA LEU A 723 -6.92 12.40 -2.53
C LEU A 723 -6.07 13.24 -3.51
N MET A 724 -4.82 13.53 -3.15
CA MET A 724 -3.85 14.19 -4.02
C MET A 724 -2.57 13.34 -4.12
N LEU A 725 -2.33 12.77 -5.29
CA LEU A 725 -1.26 11.79 -5.52
C LEU A 725 -0.28 12.34 -6.56
N THR A 726 1.03 12.16 -6.38
CA THR A 726 2.05 12.47 -7.40
C THR A 726 2.78 11.22 -7.85
N THR A 727 3.09 11.12 -9.15
CA THR A 727 3.74 9.93 -9.75
C THR A 727 4.81 10.27 -10.78
N THR A 728 5.75 9.34 -10.99
CA THR A 728 6.68 9.29 -12.12
C THR A 728 6.36 8.16 -13.10
N ALA A 729 5.73 7.07 -12.64
CA ALA A 729 5.31 5.98 -13.50
C ALA A 729 4.23 6.40 -14.50
N ILE A 730 4.40 5.92 -15.73
CA ILE A 730 3.34 5.84 -16.75
C ILE A 730 2.38 4.71 -16.36
N ASP A 731 2.93 3.55 -15.95
CA ASP A 731 2.18 2.39 -15.50
C ASP A 731 1.76 2.51 -14.02
N ILE A 732 0.56 3.03 -13.80
CA ILE A 732 -0.21 2.87 -12.56
C ILE A 732 -1.36 1.88 -12.80
N ASP A 733 -1.85 1.27 -11.73
CA ASP A 733 -3.14 0.59 -11.68
C ASP A 733 -4.24 1.37 -12.44
N GLU A 734 -4.69 0.80 -13.56
CA GLU A 734 -5.65 1.45 -14.46
C GLU A 734 -6.99 1.75 -13.76
N GLU A 735 -7.33 0.97 -12.74
CA GLU A 735 -8.54 1.15 -11.95
C GLU A 735 -8.48 2.43 -11.08
N LEU A 736 -7.30 2.78 -10.57
CA LEU A 736 -7.03 4.02 -9.83
C LEU A 736 -6.91 5.22 -10.77
N LEU A 737 -6.16 5.07 -11.89
CA LEU A 737 -6.10 6.09 -12.96
C LEU A 737 -7.50 6.50 -13.42
N ASN A 738 -8.36 5.52 -13.72
CA ASN A 738 -9.73 5.77 -14.15
C ASN A 738 -10.63 6.39 -13.06
N ARG A 739 -10.19 6.50 -11.79
CA ARG A 739 -10.91 7.21 -10.71
C ARG A 739 -10.37 8.62 -10.43
N CYS A 740 -9.12 8.95 -10.75
CA CYS A 740 -8.54 10.29 -10.53
C CYS A 740 -8.78 11.25 -11.73
N LEU A 741 -8.73 12.56 -11.48
CA LEU A 741 -8.38 13.56 -12.49
C LEU A 741 -6.87 13.53 -12.68
N VAL A 742 -6.40 13.30 -13.91
CA VAL A 742 -4.96 13.23 -14.21
C VAL A 742 -4.47 14.58 -14.71
N LEU A 743 -3.65 15.27 -13.92
CA LEU A 743 -3.00 16.52 -14.29
C LEU A 743 -1.63 16.21 -14.89
N THR A 744 -1.40 16.64 -16.13
CA THR A 744 -0.09 16.52 -16.80
C THR A 744 0.60 17.86 -16.91
N ILE A 745 1.86 17.90 -16.46
CA ILE A 745 2.68 19.11 -16.41
C ILE A 745 3.20 19.45 -17.81
N ASN A 746 3.34 20.74 -18.11
CA ASN A 746 3.94 21.21 -19.34
C ASN A 746 5.47 21.08 -19.28
N GLU A 747 6.03 20.13 -20.02
CA GLU A 747 7.49 19.90 -20.12
C GLU A 747 8.12 20.59 -21.35
N SER A 748 7.48 21.66 -21.87
CA SER A 748 8.01 22.39 -23.04
C SER A 748 9.25 23.24 -22.73
N ARG A 749 9.98 23.58 -23.79
CA ARG A 749 11.17 24.42 -23.69
C ARG A 749 10.83 25.84 -23.24
N GLU A 750 9.76 26.41 -23.78
CA GLU A 750 9.28 27.77 -23.48
C GLU A 750 8.89 27.88 -21.99
N GLN A 751 8.22 26.85 -21.47
CA GLN A 751 7.87 26.72 -20.07
C GLN A 751 9.12 26.57 -19.18
N THR A 752 10.10 25.77 -19.60
CA THR A 752 11.40 25.65 -18.92
C THR A 752 12.15 26.98 -18.86
N GLU A 753 12.18 27.74 -19.97
CA GLU A 753 12.78 29.07 -20.02
C GLU A 753 12.06 30.10 -19.13
N ALA A 754 10.73 30.01 -19.04
CA ALA A 754 9.91 30.83 -18.15
C ALA A 754 10.12 30.49 -16.66
N ILE A 755 10.24 29.20 -16.30
CA ILE A 755 10.60 28.74 -14.95
C ILE A 755 11.98 29.28 -14.57
N HIS A 756 12.99 29.16 -15.45
CA HIS A 756 14.33 29.72 -15.21
C HIS A 756 14.30 31.25 -15.06
N ALA A 757 13.41 31.96 -15.77
CA ALA A 757 13.24 33.41 -15.62
C ALA A 757 12.65 33.77 -14.24
N ALA A 758 11.62 33.06 -13.78
CA ALA A 758 11.04 33.26 -12.45
C ALA A 758 12.01 32.89 -11.31
N GLN A 759 12.80 31.82 -11.47
CA GLN A 759 13.86 31.45 -10.52
C GLN A 759 14.93 32.53 -10.40
N ARG A 760 15.34 33.17 -11.51
CA ARG A 760 16.25 34.34 -11.47
C ARG A 760 15.58 35.56 -10.82
N HIS A 761 14.31 35.85 -11.15
CA HIS A 761 13.57 36.94 -10.53
C HIS A 761 13.46 36.76 -9.01
N LYS A 762 13.29 35.54 -8.51
CA LYS A 762 13.24 35.25 -7.07
C LYS A 762 14.52 35.64 -6.31
N GLN A 763 15.67 35.74 -6.99
CA GLN A 763 16.94 36.17 -6.38
C GLN A 763 17.13 37.71 -6.39
N THR A 764 16.16 38.49 -6.89
CA THR A 764 16.19 39.96 -6.79
C THR A 764 15.51 40.46 -5.51
N LEU A 765 15.74 41.72 -5.16
CA LEU A 765 15.03 42.36 -4.04
C LEU A 765 13.50 42.30 -4.22
N ASP A 766 13.00 42.55 -5.43
CA ASP A 766 11.58 42.47 -5.76
C ASP A 766 11.04 41.03 -5.62
N GLY A 767 11.85 40.03 -5.96
CA GLY A 767 11.56 38.62 -5.73
C GLY A 767 11.46 38.24 -4.25
N LEU A 768 12.33 38.79 -3.40
CA LEU A 768 12.30 38.58 -1.95
C LEU A 768 11.10 39.28 -1.29
N LEU A 769 10.73 40.48 -1.76
CA LEU A 769 9.53 41.18 -1.32
C LEU A 769 8.25 40.41 -1.72
N ALA A 770 8.18 39.89 -2.95
CA ALA A 770 7.09 39.05 -3.41
C ALA A 770 6.96 37.73 -2.61
N ASP A 771 8.08 37.16 -2.13
CA ASP A 771 8.06 35.96 -1.28
C ASP A 771 7.51 36.25 0.13
N ALA A 772 7.57 37.51 0.60
CA ALA A 772 6.88 37.96 1.81
C ALA A 772 5.37 38.19 1.56
N GLU A 773 4.99 38.82 0.44
CA GLU A 773 3.58 38.94 0.04
C GLU A 773 2.91 37.56 -0.12
N LYS A 774 3.64 36.59 -0.67
CA LYS A 774 3.20 35.19 -0.79
C LYS A 774 2.79 34.59 0.55
N GLN A 775 3.44 34.92 1.67
CA GLN A 775 3.02 34.42 2.99
C GLN A 775 1.68 35.01 3.44
N ALA A 776 1.40 36.29 3.12
CA ALA A 776 0.12 36.91 3.40
C ALA A 776 -1.00 36.31 2.53
N ILE A 777 -0.73 36.08 1.24
CA ILE A 777 -1.64 35.39 0.30
C ILE A 777 -1.95 33.96 0.80
N VAL A 778 -0.94 33.22 1.24
CA VAL A 778 -1.11 31.89 1.83
C VAL A 778 -2.06 31.91 3.03
N ARG A 779 -1.83 32.80 4.01
CA ARG A 779 -2.71 32.94 5.18
C ARG A 779 -4.14 33.33 4.78
N LEU A 780 -4.30 34.26 3.85
CA LEU A 780 -5.60 34.70 3.33
C LEU A 780 -6.39 33.52 2.71
N HIS A 781 -5.76 32.70 1.88
CA HIS A 781 -6.42 31.52 1.30
C HIS A 781 -6.71 30.44 2.34
N GLN A 782 -5.82 30.15 3.29
CA GLN A 782 -6.11 29.22 4.38
C GLN A 782 -7.31 29.69 5.22
N ASN A 783 -7.39 30.97 5.52
CA ASN A 783 -8.50 31.55 6.28
C ASN A 783 -9.80 31.52 5.46
N ALA A 784 -9.76 31.83 4.16
CA ALA A 784 -10.91 31.62 3.27
C ALA A 784 -11.37 30.15 3.23
N GLN A 785 -10.44 29.20 3.20
CA GLN A 785 -10.74 27.77 3.22
C GLN A 785 -11.38 27.30 4.54
N ARG A 786 -11.04 27.91 5.68
CA ARG A 786 -11.71 27.68 6.99
C ARG A 786 -13.16 28.17 7.00
N LEU A 787 -13.49 29.20 6.20
CA LEU A 787 -14.84 29.76 6.10
C LEU A 787 -15.76 29.05 5.09
N LEU A 788 -15.26 28.07 4.34
CA LEU A 788 -16.07 27.23 3.44
C LEU A 788 -16.75 26.10 4.23
N LYS A 789 -18.08 26.14 4.30
CA LYS A 789 -18.89 25.13 5.00
C LYS A 789 -19.29 24.00 4.04
N PRO A 790 -19.40 22.75 4.51
CA PRO A 790 -20.06 21.68 3.77
C PRO A 790 -21.52 22.06 3.47
N LEU A 791 -21.89 22.05 2.19
CA LEU A 791 -23.24 22.35 1.70
C LEU A 791 -23.55 21.45 0.51
N ALA A 792 -24.80 21.05 0.36
CA ALA A 792 -25.24 20.36 -0.84
C ALA A 792 -25.22 21.33 -2.03
N VAL A 793 -24.87 20.80 -3.21
CA VAL A 793 -24.89 21.57 -4.46
C VAL A 793 -25.81 20.88 -5.47
N VAL A 794 -26.83 21.61 -5.89
CA VAL A 794 -27.77 21.24 -6.96
C VAL A 794 -27.30 21.90 -8.25
N ASN A 795 -27.41 21.20 -9.39
CA ASN A 795 -27.19 21.80 -10.70
C ASN A 795 -28.51 21.79 -11.50
N PRO A 796 -29.21 22.95 -11.64
CA PRO A 796 -30.47 23.05 -12.39
C PRO A 796 -30.38 22.75 -13.90
N TYR A 797 -29.17 22.53 -14.42
CA TYR A 797 -28.92 22.23 -15.84
C TYR A 797 -28.39 20.79 -16.05
N ALA A 798 -28.29 19.96 -15.00
CA ALA A 798 -27.63 18.66 -15.06
C ALA A 798 -28.26 17.69 -16.08
N ASP A 799 -29.58 17.77 -16.28
CA ASP A 799 -30.36 17.02 -17.27
C ASP A 799 -30.13 17.50 -18.73
N ARG A 800 -29.47 18.64 -18.91
CA ARG A 800 -29.15 19.26 -20.20
C ARG A 800 -27.66 19.15 -20.57
N LEU A 801 -26.82 18.70 -19.65
CA LEU A 801 -25.39 18.50 -19.90
C LEU A 801 -25.16 17.28 -20.78
N THR A 802 -24.26 17.42 -21.76
CA THR A 802 -23.81 16.34 -22.62
C THR A 802 -22.36 15.97 -22.28
N PHE A 803 -22.03 14.70 -22.44
CA PHE A 803 -20.69 14.15 -22.24
C PHE A 803 -20.52 12.95 -23.19
N LEU A 804 -19.28 12.53 -23.46
CA LEU A 804 -19.01 11.32 -24.24
C LEU A 804 -19.68 10.09 -23.63
N SER A 805 -20.32 9.26 -24.46
CA SER A 805 -21.11 8.08 -24.03
C SER A 805 -20.71 6.79 -24.75
N ASP A 806 -19.63 6.84 -25.52
CA ASP A 806 -19.08 5.79 -26.39
C ASP A 806 -18.39 4.66 -25.60
N LYS A 807 -17.74 4.98 -24.47
CA LYS A 807 -16.89 4.04 -23.71
C LYS A 807 -17.30 3.94 -22.24
N THR A 808 -17.21 2.74 -21.67
CA THR A 808 -17.56 2.46 -20.25
C THR A 808 -16.80 3.35 -19.26
N ARG A 809 -15.57 3.77 -19.59
CA ARG A 809 -14.73 4.70 -18.81
C ARG A 809 -15.39 6.06 -18.61
N THR A 810 -16.04 6.61 -19.64
CA THR A 810 -16.64 7.96 -19.62
C THR A 810 -17.69 8.15 -18.51
N ARG A 811 -18.31 7.06 -18.04
CA ARG A 811 -19.21 7.05 -16.88
C ARG A 811 -18.55 7.60 -15.61
N ARG A 812 -17.26 7.32 -15.40
CA ARG A 812 -16.47 7.86 -14.28
C ARG A 812 -16.04 9.30 -14.56
N ASP A 813 -15.56 9.58 -15.78
CA ASP A 813 -15.07 10.92 -16.15
C ASP A 813 -16.19 11.97 -16.19
N HIS A 814 -17.41 11.59 -16.58
CA HIS A 814 -18.62 12.42 -16.49
C HIS A 814 -18.92 12.80 -15.03
N MET A 815 -18.82 11.86 -14.08
CA MET A 815 -19.00 12.17 -12.66
C MET A 815 -17.92 13.10 -12.12
N LYS A 816 -16.65 12.98 -12.58
CA LYS A 816 -15.59 13.95 -12.23
C LYS A 816 -15.95 15.35 -12.73
N TYR A 817 -16.47 15.48 -13.95
CA TYR A 817 -16.93 16.75 -14.52
C TYR A 817 -18.13 17.34 -13.74
N LEU A 818 -19.13 16.53 -13.38
CA LEU A 818 -20.24 16.99 -12.55
C LEU A 818 -19.78 17.43 -11.14
N THR A 819 -18.87 16.70 -10.51
CA THR A 819 -18.29 17.09 -9.21
C THR A 819 -17.39 18.33 -9.32
N LEU A 820 -16.72 18.55 -10.45
CA LEU A 820 -15.98 19.81 -10.71
C LEU A 820 -16.93 21.02 -10.74
N ILE A 821 -18.08 20.93 -11.42
CA ILE A 821 -19.12 21.97 -11.38
C ILE A 821 -19.59 22.20 -9.92
N ARG A 822 -19.81 21.13 -9.14
CA ARG A 822 -20.21 21.24 -7.73
C ARG A 822 -19.15 21.92 -6.88
N ALA A 823 -17.87 21.63 -7.09
CA ALA A 823 -16.76 22.24 -6.37
C ALA A 823 -16.60 23.74 -6.69
N ILE A 824 -16.77 24.13 -7.96
CA ILE A 824 -16.76 25.55 -8.37
C ILE A 824 -17.93 26.30 -7.73
N ALA A 825 -19.13 25.73 -7.73
CA ALA A 825 -20.28 26.34 -7.07
C ALA A 825 -20.07 26.47 -5.54
N LEU A 826 -19.48 25.46 -4.89
CA LEU A 826 -19.20 25.46 -3.45
C LEU A 826 -18.16 26.51 -3.03
N LEU A 827 -17.16 26.78 -3.87
CA LEU A 827 -16.21 27.88 -3.66
C LEU A 827 -16.93 29.24 -3.63
N HIS A 828 -17.94 29.42 -4.49
CA HIS A 828 -18.77 30.63 -4.55
C HIS A 828 -19.94 30.64 -3.55
N GLN A 829 -19.95 29.79 -2.49
CA GLN A 829 -21.08 29.70 -1.56
C GLN A 829 -21.42 31.04 -0.87
N HIS A 830 -20.42 31.90 -0.63
CA HIS A 830 -20.60 33.24 -0.02
C HIS A 830 -21.13 34.31 -0.99
N GLN A 831 -21.32 33.96 -2.27
CA GLN A 831 -21.87 34.83 -3.33
C GLN A 831 -23.31 34.43 -3.71
N ARG A 832 -23.90 33.44 -3.04
CA ARG A 832 -25.16 32.80 -3.45
C ARG A 832 -26.17 32.74 -2.29
N PRO A 833 -27.48 32.78 -2.58
CA PRO A 833 -28.48 32.46 -1.58
C PRO A 833 -28.39 30.97 -1.22
N ILE A 834 -28.20 30.67 0.07
CA ILE A 834 -28.33 29.30 0.59
C ILE A 834 -29.82 28.99 0.70
N GLN A 835 -30.31 28.17 -0.22
CA GLN A 835 -31.69 27.67 -0.20
C GLN A 835 -31.84 26.60 0.89
N ARG A 836 -33.08 26.43 1.39
CA ARG A 836 -33.44 25.40 2.35
C ARG A 836 -34.76 24.78 1.93
N ILE A 837 -34.80 23.46 1.84
CA ILE A 837 -36.01 22.68 1.61
C ILE A 837 -36.14 21.62 2.69
N GLU A 838 -37.37 21.32 3.11
CA GLU A 838 -37.63 20.25 4.06
C GLU A 838 -38.26 19.06 3.33
N HIS A 839 -37.67 17.87 3.46
CA HIS A 839 -38.23 16.64 2.91
C HIS A 839 -38.32 15.58 4.01
N ARG A 840 -39.54 15.06 4.25
CA ARG A 840 -39.82 14.03 5.28
C ARG A 840 -39.32 14.41 6.70
N GLY A 841 -39.36 15.69 7.07
CA GLY A 841 -38.88 16.17 8.37
C GLY A 841 -37.37 16.42 8.46
N GLN A 842 -36.62 16.28 7.37
CA GLN A 842 -35.19 16.59 7.32
C GLN A 842 -34.94 17.90 6.54
N PRO A 843 -34.28 18.91 7.13
CA PRO A 843 -33.93 20.15 6.44
C PRO A 843 -32.64 19.99 5.62
N LEU A 844 -32.75 20.15 4.30
CA LEU A 844 -31.63 20.15 3.37
C LEU A 844 -31.28 21.59 2.99
N ALA A 845 -30.07 22.03 3.34
CA ALA A 845 -29.52 23.31 2.90
C ALA A 845 -28.64 23.11 1.66
N TYR A 846 -28.90 23.87 0.59
CA TYR A 846 -28.17 23.75 -0.67
C TYR A 846 -27.93 25.09 -1.36
N ILE A 847 -27.02 25.09 -2.32
CA ILE A 847 -26.81 26.16 -3.30
C ILE A 847 -26.97 25.61 -4.72
N GLU A 848 -27.26 26.49 -5.68
CA GLU A 848 -27.38 26.13 -7.09
C GLU A 848 -26.11 26.46 -7.88
N ALA A 849 -25.79 25.59 -8.84
CA ALA A 849 -24.80 25.84 -9.87
C ALA A 849 -25.37 26.76 -10.98
N THR A 850 -24.48 27.53 -11.59
CA THR A 850 -24.77 28.54 -12.61
C THR A 850 -24.09 28.18 -13.93
N LYS A 851 -24.52 28.83 -15.02
CA LYS A 851 -23.89 28.69 -16.35
C LYS A 851 -22.42 29.10 -16.35
N ALA A 852 -22.01 30.04 -15.48
CA ALA A 852 -20.62 30.43 -15.32
C ALA A 852 -19.75 29.30 -14.73
N ASP A 853 -20.30 28.52 -13.77
CA ASP A 853 -19.61 27.35 -13.22
C ASP A 853 -19.43 26.27 -14.29
N ILE A 854 -20.45 26.08 -15.13
CA ILE A 854 -20.43 25.12 -16.25
C ILE A 854 -19.42 25.56 -17.32
N ALA A 855 -19.38 26.85 -17.68
CA ALA A 855 -18.39 27.38 -18.61
C ALA A 855 -16.95 27.21 -18.10
N LEU A 856 -16.72 27.45 -16.80
CA LEU A 856 -15.42 27.23 -16.17
C LEU A 856 -15.06 25.73 -16.10
N ALA A 857 -16.02 24.87 -15.77
CA ALA A 857 -15.84 23.42 -15.78
C ALA A 857 -15.54 22.89 -17.20
N ASN A 858 -16.18 23.44 -18.24
CA ASN A 858 -15.88 23.11 -19.63
C ASN A 858 -14.43 23.48 -19.97
N ARG A 859 -13.99 24.71 -19.69
CA ARG A 859 -12.60 25.16 -19.93
C ARG A 859 -11.60 24.20 -19.31
N LEU A 860 -11.76 23.89 -18.02
CA LEU A 860 -10.88 22.96 -17.30
C LEU A 860 -11.00 21.51 -17.79
N ALA A 861 -12.19 21.05 -18.21
CA ALA A 861 -12.38 19.71 -18.75
C ALA A 861 -11.74 19.55 -20.15
N HIS A 862 -11.81 20.56 -21.02
CA HIS A 862 -11.06 20.57 -22.26
C HIS A 862 -9.54 20.54 -21.98
N ASP A 863 -9.04 21.43 -21.11
CA ASP A 863 -7.61 21.53 -20.78
C ASP A 863 -7.00 20.25 -20.18
N ILE A 864 -7.77 19.53 -19.35
CA ILE A 864 -7.29 18.41 -18.51
C ILE A 864 -7.76 17.06 -19.06
N LEU A 865 -9.08 16.80 -19.05
CA LEU A 865 -9.64 15.54 -19.56
C LEU A 865 -9.41 15.41 -21.06
N GLY A 866 -9.40 16.50 -21.81
CA GLY A 866 -9.01 16.54 -23.23
C GLY A 866 -7.54 16.23 -23.51
N ARG A 867 -6.67 16.09 -22.49
CA ARG A 867 -5.34 15.45 -22.60
C ARG A 867 -5.40 13.96 -22.25
N THR A 868 -6.08 13.59 -21.17
CA THR A 868 -6.13 12.18 -20.69
C THR A 868 -7.05 11.27 -21.50
N LEU A 869 -7.89 11.84 -22.37
CA LEU A 869 -8.80 11.16 -23.30
C LEU A 869 -8.40 11.41 -24.78
N ASP A 870 -7.23 12.02 -25.04
CA ASP A 870 -6.71 12.16 -26.40
C ASP A 870 -6.10 10.85 -26.91
N GLU A 871 -6.91 10.05 -27.61
CA GLU A 871 -6.46 8.79 -28.19
C GLU A 871 -5.69 8.95 -29.52
N LEU A 872 -5.41 10.19 -29.95
CA LEU A 872 -4.68 10.47 -31.19
C LEU A 872 -3.15 10.52 -30.95
N PRO A 873 -2.35 9.58 -31.50
CA PRO A 873 -0.90 9.71 -31.51
C PRO A 873 -0.47 11.06 -32.14
N PRO A 874 0.62 11.72 -31.69
CA PRO A 874 0.97 13.06 -32.15
C PRO A 874 1.09 13.23 -33.68
N GLN A 875 1.50 12.19 -34.40
CA GLN A 875 1.52 12.18 -35.87
C GLN A 875 0.11 12.13 -36.48
N THR A 876 -0.83 11.39 -35.88
CA THR A 876 -2.24 11.37 -36.27
C THR A 876 -2.91 12.73 -36.00
N ARG A 877 -2.66 13.34 -34.82
CA ARG A 877 -3.11 14.70 -34.48
C ARG A 877 -2.55 15.75 -35.46
N ARG A 878 -1.28 15.64 -35.86
CA ARG A 878 -0.67 16.49 -36.91
C ARG A 878 -1.35 16.31 -38.28
N LEU A 879 -1.74 15.11 -38.66
CA LEU A 879 -2.47 14.88 -39.91
C LEU A 879 -3.89 15.47 -39.86
N LEU A 880 -4.58 15.37 -38.72
CA LEU A 880 -5.90 15.96 -38.50
C LEU A 880 -5.87 17.48 -38.68
N GLY A 881 -4.93 18.18 -38.04
CA GLY A 881 -4.76 19.64 -38.21
C GLY A 881 -4.40 20.04 -39.65
N LEU A 882 -3.62 19.23 -40.37
CA LEU A 882 -3.33 19.45 -41.80
C LEU A 882 -4.57 19.26 -42.69
N LEU A 883 -5.44 18.30 -42.39
CA LEU A 883 -6.73 18.14 -43.07
C LEU A 883 -7.65 19.33 -42.79
N GLN A 884 -7.74 19.79 -41.55
CA GLN A 884 -8.55 20.95 -41.17
C GLN A 884 -8.09 22.23 -41.88
N GLY A 885 -6.78 22.53 -41.86
CA GLY A 885 -6.22 23.68 -42.56
C GLY A 885 -6.45 23.63 -44.08
N TRP A 886 -6.33 22.45 -44.68
CA TRP A 886 -6.61 22.25 -46.10
C TRP A 886 -8.09 22.44 -46.45
N ILE A 887 -9.01 21.84 -45.70
CA ILE A 887 -10.45 21.87 -45.96
C ILE A 887 -11.03 23.25 -45.65
N GLY A 888 -10.62 23.87 -44.54
CA GLY A 888 -11.01 25.25 -44.20
C GLY A 888 -10.57 26.26 -45.26
N GLY A 889 -9.40 26.06 -45.85
CA GLY A 889 -8.90 26.86 -46.98
C GLY A 889 -9.72 26.77 -48.27
N LEU A 890 -10.67 25.83 -48.38
CA LEU A 890 -11.55 25.68 -49.56
C LEU A 890 -12.89 26.42 -49.41
N GLY A 891 -13.22 26.96 -48.23
CA GLY A 891 -14.47 27.71 -48.01
C GLY A 891 -15.76 26.87 -48.09
N VAL A 892 -15.65 25.54 -48.09
CA VAL A 892 -16.77 24.59 -48.08
C VAL A 892 -17.08 24.19 -46.63
N LYS A 893 -18.34 23.86 -46.33
CA LYS A 893 -18.70 23.26 -45.03
C LYS A 893 -17.93 21.95 -44.82
N VAL A 894 -17.29 21.81 -43.66
CA VAL A 894 -16.34 20.74 -43.34
C VAL A 894 -16.90 19.34 -43.60
N HIS A 895 -18.12 19.07 -43.12
CA HIS A 895 -18.82 17.79 -43.26
C HIS A 895 -19.21 17.44 -44.71
N ASP A 896 -19.47 18.46 -45.55
CA ASP A 896 -19.95 18.29 -46.92
C ASP A 896 -18.81 17.98 -47.92
N PHE A 897 -17.56 18.31 -47.56
CA PHE A 897 -16.40 18.12 -48.43
C PHE A 897 -15.86 16.67 -48.39
N ARG A 898 -15.72 16.05 -49.57
CA ARG A 898 -15.20 14.69 -49.73
C ARG A 898 -13.87 14.65 -50.45
N PHE A 899 -12.94 13.85 -49.93
CA PHE A 899 -11.58 13.68 -50.43
C PHE A 899 -11.15 12.21 -50.41
N SER A 900 -10.24 11.81 -51.31
CA SER A 900 -9.62 10.48 -51.30
C SER A 900 -8.20 10.54 -50.73
N ARG A 901 -7.61 9.36 -50.41
CA ARG A 901 -6.20 9.27 -49.95
C ARG A 901 -5.20 9.85 -50.96
N LYS A 902 -5.55 9.89 -52.27
CA LYS A 902 -4.73 10.51 -53.32
C LYS A 902 -4.68 12.04 -53.14
N ASP A 903 -5.81 12.64 -52.76
CA ASP A 903 -5.97 14.09 -52.67
C ASP A 903 -5.32 14.61 -51.38
N VAL A 904 -5.50 13.88 -50.26
CA VAL A 904 -4.72 14.14 -49.03
C VAL A 904 -3.21 14.06 -49.30
N ARG A 905 -2.75 13.06 -50.08
CA ARG A 905 -1.33 12.95 -50.45
C ARG A 905 -0.84 14.15 -51.27
N ALA A 906 -1.66 14.66 -52.18
CA ALA A 906 -1.33 15.85 -52.97
C ALA A 906 -1.32 17.14 -52.13
N ALA A 907 -2.21 17.25 -51.14
CA ALA A 907 -2.33 18.43 -50.28
C ALA A 907 -1.31 18.48 -49.14
N THR A 908 -0.95 17.33 -48.54
CA THR A 908 -0.10 17.26 -47.33
C THR A 908 1.32 16.74 -47.58
N GLY A 909 1.56 16.04 -48.70
CA GLY A 909 2.84 15.41 -49.01
C GLY A 909 3.14 14.09 -48.27
N TRP A 910 2.21 13.56 -47.47
CA TRP A 910 2.42 12.34 -46.67
C TRP A 910 2.44 11.05 -47.53
N GLY A 911 3.27 10.07 -47.17
CA GLY A 911 3.38 8.81 -47.91
C GLY A 911 2.12 7.94 -47.81
N ASP A 912 1.82 7.13 -48.84
CA ASP A 912 0.57 6.34 -48.89
C ASP A 912 0.42 5.39 -47.71
N THR A 913 1.52 4.76 -47.27
CA THR A 913 1.55 3.88 -46.09
C THR A 913 1.20 4.63 -44.81
N GLN A 914 1.74 5.85 -44.62
CA GLN A 914 1.43 6.69 -43.46
C GLN A 914 -0.05 7.10 -43.51
N LEU A 915 -0.52 7.60 -44.66
CA LEU A 915 -1.94 7.97 -44.82
C LEU A 915 -2.88 6.79 -44.62
N LYS A 916 -2.53 5.57 -45.06
CA LYS A 916 -3.32 4.37 -44.81
C LYS A 916 -3.44 4.05 -43.31
N ILE A 917 -2.37 4.26 -42.54
CA ILE A 917 -2.36 4.04 -41.08
C ILE A 917 -3.11 5.16 -40.34
N HIS A 918 -2.78 6.43 -40.60
CA HIS A 918 -3.31 7.56 -39.82
C HIS A 918 -4.75 7.93 -40.23
N LEU A 919 -5.13 7.85 -41.51
CA LEU A 919 -6.54 7.98 -41.91
C LEU A 919 -7.36 6.75 -41.50
N GLY A 920 -6.73 5.59 -41.33
CA GLY A 920 -7.35 4.40 -40.71
C GLY A 920 -7.73 4.68 -39.26
N ARG A 921 -6.75 5.14 -38.45
CA ARG A 921 -6.98 5.53 -37.05
C ARG A 921 -7.99 6.66 -36.88
N LEU A 922 -7.95 7.68 -37.75
CA LEU A 922 -8.96 8.75 -37.73
C LEU A 922 -10.35 8.26 -38.14
N LEU A 923 -10.47 7.13 -38.85
CA LEU A 923 -11.75 6.47 -39.12
C LEU A 923 -12.22 5.61 -37.94
N GLU A 924 -11.29 4.85 -37.34
CA GLU A 924 -11.52 4.00 -36.16
C GLU A 924 -11.93 4.81 -34.92
N LEU A 925 -11.51 6.07 -34.85
CA LEU A 925 -11.84 7.05 -33.81
C LEU A 925 -12.93 8.05 -34.25
N GLU A 926 -13.65 7.75 -35.34
CA GLU A 926 -14.80 8.52 -35.89
C GLU A 926 -14.56 10.00 -36.29
N TYR A 927 -13.32 10.50 -36.21
CA TYR A 927 -12.94 11.82 -36.77
C TYR A 927 -13.18 11.94 -38.29
N LEU A 928 -13.23 10.81 -39.01
CA LEU A 928 -13.51 10.74 -40.45
C LEU A 928 -14.69 9.82 -40.75
N SER A 929 -15.59 10.25 -41.64
CA SER A 929 -16.67 9.42 -42.19
C SER A 929 -16.26 8.78 -43.52
N LEU A 930 -16.50 7.46 -43.68
CA LEU A 930 -16.13 6.71 -44.89
C LEU A 930 -17.28 6.60 -45.89
N TYR A 931 -17.01 6.98 -47.14
CA TYR A 931 -17.90 6.74 -48.28
C TYR A 931 -17.23 5.82 -49.30
N ARG A 932 -17.91 4.73 -49.66
CA ARG A 932 -17.44 3.80 -50.70
C ARG A 932 -18.03 4.17 -52.06
N ARG A 933 -17.18 4.32 -53.07
CA ARG A 933 -17.59 4.63 -54.45
C ARG A 933 -16.97 3.60 -55.40
N GLY A 934 -17.65 2.45 -55.51
CA GLY A 934 -17.08 1.27 -56.16
C GLY A 934 -15.85 0.78 -55.40
N LEU A 935 -14.70 0.71 -56.06
CA LEU A 935 -13.41 0.35 -55.46
C LEU A 935 -12.70 1.52 -54.75
N ALA A 936 -13.20 2.76 -54.91
CA ALA A 936 -12.60 3.94 -54.30
C ALA A 936 -13.14 4.20 -52.89
N HIS A 937 -12.25 4.73 -52.04
CA HIS A 937 -12.55 5.18 -50.68
C HIS A 937 -12.47 6.71 -50.64
N GLU A 938 -13.63 7.35 -50.49
CA GLU A 938 -13.79 8.77 -50.20
C GLU A 938 -14.00 8.95 -48.68
N TYR A 939 -13.53 10.06 -48.13
CA TYR A 939 -13.62 10.42 -46.71
C TYR A 939 -14.21 11.83 -46.61
N SER A 940 -14.99 12.13 -45.57
CA SER A 940 -15.21 13.52 -45.12
C SER A 940 -14.74 13.69 -43.68
N LEU A 941 -14.50 14.94 -43.28
CA LEU A 941 -14.11 15.28 -41.91
C LEU A 941 -15.37 15.44 -41.05
N ALA A 942 -15.45 14.69 -39.96
CA ALA A 942 -16.59 14.68 -39.02
C ALA A 942 -16.27 15.41 -37.70
N TYR A 943 -15.09 16.04 -37.61
CA TYR A 943 -14.58 16.73 -36.43
C TYR A 943 -14.79 18.25 -36.52
N ASP A 944 -15.53 18.80 -35.55
CA ASP A 944 -15.92 20.22 -35.48
C ASP A 944 -14.98 21.12 -34.66
N GLY A 945 -13.89 20.59 -34.10
CA GLY A 945 -12.89 21.40 -33.38
C GLY A 945 -12.14 22.38 -34.28
N ASP A 946 -11.50 23.40 -33.69
CA ASP A 946 -10.79 24.46 -34.44
C ASP A 946 -9.47 24.01 -35.09
N GLY A 947 -8.95 22.84 -34.70
CA GLY A 947 -7.68 22.29 -35.20
C GLY A 947 -6.43 22.93 -34.58
N SER A 948 -6.60 23.73 -33.51
CA SER A 948 -5.50 24.20 -32.70
C SER A 948 -4.78 23.04 -32.01
N ALA A 949 -3.55 23.31 -31.53
CA ALA A 949 -2.79 22.34 -30.73
C ALA A 949 -3.33 22.19 -29.29
N GLN A 950 -4.43 22.87 -28.93
CA GLN A 950 -5.03 22.77 -27.61
C GLN A 950 -5.66 21.38 -27.37
N PRO A 951 -5.74 20.93 -26.11
CA PRO A 951 -6.52 19.75 -25.76
C PRO A 951 -8.02 20.11 -25.77
N HIS A 952 -8.86 19.24 -26.32
CA HIS A 952 -10.29 19.51 -26.47
C HIS A 952 -11.10 18.24 -26.27
N LEU A 953 -11.84 18.19 -25.16
CA LEU A 953 -12.82 17.13 -24.91
C LEU A 953 -14.09 17.36 -25.77
N MET A 954 -14.37 16.46 -26.70
CA MET A 954 -15.60 16.48 -27.49
C MET A 954 -16.85 16.17 -26.65
N GLY A 955 -18.01 16.57 -27.15
CA GLY A 955 -19.32 16.18 -26.59
C GLY A 955 -19.80 17.01 -25.39
N LEU A 956 -19.05 18.00 -24.92
CA LEU A 956 -19.56 19.00 -23.96
C LEU A 956 -20.45 20.03 -24.67
N ILE A 957 -21.54 20.44 -24.01
CA ILE A 957 -22.41 21.52 -24.48
C ILE A 957 -21.88 22.88 -24.02
N GLU A 958 -21.86 23.86 -24.92
CA GLU A 958 -21.60 25.27 -24.59
C GLU A 958 -22.64 25.80 -23.60
N ALA A 959 -22.20 26.47 -22.53
CA ALA A 959 -23.09 26.95 -21.46
C ALA A 959 -24.17 27.95 -21.94
N GLU A 960 -23.91 28.65 -23.04
CA GLU A 960 -24.86 29.56 -23.70
C GLU A 960 -26.01 28.82 -24.41
N ARG A 961 -25.81 27.55 -24.81
CA ARG A 961 -26.82 26.74 -25.50
C ARG A 961 -27.81 26.05 -24.55
N LEU A 962 -27.56 26.08 -23.23
CA LEU A 962 -28.38 25.43 -22.20
C LEU A 962 -29.82 25.95 -22.10
N ASP A 963 -30.11 27.13 -22.65
CA ASP A 963 -31.47 27.71 -22.70
C ASP A 963 -32.31 27.21 -23.88
N ASN A 964 -31.69 26.66 -24.94
CA ASN A 964 -32.40 26.23 -26.14
C ASN A 964 -33.09 24.87 -25.93
N GLU A 965 -34.38 24.88 -25.60
CA GLU A 965 -35.20 23.66 -25.54
C GLU A 965 -35.21 22.88 -26.88
N SER A 966 -35.00 23.58 -27.99
CA SER A 966 -34.84 23.02 -29.34
C SER A 966 -33.61 22.13 -29.52
N ALA A 967 -32.67 22.12 -28.57
CA ALA A 967 -31.53 21.21 -28.56
C ALA A 967 -31.89 19.76 -28.15
N ARG A 968 -33.13 19.50 -27.70
CA ARG A 968 -33.63 18.13 -27.46
C ARG A 968 -33.78 17.36 -28.77
N SER A 969 -32.77 16.56 -29.11
CA SER A 969 -32.85 15.50 -30.13
C SER A 969 -33.67 14.29 -29.64
N GLY A 970 -34.88 14.54 -29.11
CA GLY A 970 -35.71 13.56 -28.42
C GLY A 970 -37.20 13.65 -28.76
N LEU A 971 -37.64 12.75 -29.66
CA LEU A 971 -39.01 12.24 -29.76
C LEU A 971 -40.16 13.26 -29.89
N GLU A 972 -40.13 14.14 -30.90
CA GLU A 972 -41.39 14.58 -31.49
C GLU A 972 -41.99 13.47 -32.36
N ALA A 973 -43.28 13.17 -32.18
CA ALA A 973 -43.99 12.06 -32.83
C ALA A 973 -44.15 12.16 -34.37
N LYS A 974 -43.43 13.07 -35.04
CA LYS A 974 -43.49 13.31 -36.50
C LYS A 974 -42.14 13.53 -37.19
N ARG A 975 -41.02 13.74 -36.47
CA ARG A 975 -39.69 13.98 -37.08
C ARG A 975 -38.53 13.44 -36.23
N SER A 976 -37.71 12.59 -36.84
CA SER A 976 -36.50 12.02 -36.23
C SER A 976 -35.22 12.62 -36.87
N ALA A 977 -34.86 13.81 -36.42
CA ALA A 977 -33.65 14.58 -36.82
C ALA A 977 -33.58 15.00 -38.32
N PRO A 978 -32.67 15.93 -38.70
CA PRO A 978 -32.43 16.27 -40.09
C PRO A 978 -31.74 15.10 -40.82
N GLY A 979 -32.29 14.66 -41.95
CA GLY A 979 -31.64 13.67 -42.84
C GLY A 979 -32.33 12.32 -43.00
N ARG A 980 -33.49 12.08 -42.36
CA ARG A 980 -34.37 10.93 -42.67
C ARG A 980 -35.74 11.38 -43.18
N GLY A 981 -36.35 10.55 -44.02
CA GLY A 981 -37.62 10.84 -44.68
C GLY A 981 -38.82 10.87 -43.73
N LEU A 982 -39.92 11.49 -44.19
CA LEU A 982 -41.20 11.52 -43.48
C LEU A 982 -41.70 10.09 -43.19
N VAL A 983 -42.07 9.85 -41.94
CA VAL A 983 -42.82 8.64 -41.55
C VAL A 983 -44.23 8.73 -42.18
N GLY A 984 -44.71 7.62 -42.72
CA GLY A 984 -46.01 7.54 -43.40
C GLY A 984 -47.19 7.92 -42.49
N ALA A 985 -48.29 8.37 -43.11
CA ALA A 985 -49.49 8.78 -42.38
C ALA A 985 -50.16 7.61 -41.64
N ARG A 986 -50.89 7.93 -40.56
CA ARG A 986 -51.75 6.96 -39.86
C ARG A 986 -52.79 6.36 -40.81
N SER A 987 -53.03 5.07 -40.64
CA SER A 987 -54.28 4.43 -41.03
C SER A 987 -55.10 4.15 -39.75
N ASP A 988 -56.08 5.01 -39.48
CA ASP A 988 -57.11 4.74 -38.47
C ASP A 988 -58.25 3.87 -39.10
N ALA A 989 -58.94 3.10 -38.25
CA ALA A 989 -60.10 2.21 -38.46
C ALA A 989 -60.77 2.13 -39.88
N GLU A 990 -61.07 0.93 -40.41
CA GLU A 990 -62.21 0.13 -39.92
C GLU A 990 -62.30 -1.33 -40.46
N ASN A 991 -63.09 -2.14 -39.75
CA ASN A 991 -63.92 -3.29 -40.18
C ASN A 991 -63.33 -4.68 -40.57
N THR A 992 -63.64 -5.62 -39.67
CA THR A 992 -64.05 -7.04 -39.88
C THR A 992 -62.99 -8.15 -40.10
N VAL A 993 -63.29 -9.31 -39.49
CA VAL A 993 -62.46 -10.53 -39.34
C VAL A 993 -63.17 -11.72 -40.01
N PRO A 994 -62.47 -12.78 -40.43
CA PRO A 994 -62.46 -13.98 -39.57
C PRO A 994 -61.14 -14.78 -39.57
N GLY A 995 -60.74 -15.30 -38.41
CA GLY A 995 -59.57 -16.17 -38.24
C GLY A 995 -59.11 -16.26 -36.78
N GLN A 996 -59.57 -17.28 -36.05
CA GLN A 996 -59.43 -17.35 -34.58
C GLN A 996 -58.08 -17.91 -34.10
N ALA A 997 -57.37 -17.15 -33.27
CA ALA A 997 -56.61 -17.66 -32.11
C ALA A 997 -56.33 -16.52 -31.11
N LEU A 998 -56.88 -16.62 -29.90
CA LEU A 998 -56.74 -15.69 -28.75
C LEU A 998 -57.03 -16.49 -27.46
N PRO A 999 -56.65 -16.00 -26.26
CA PRO A 999 -55.40 -15.34 -25.92
C PRO A 999 -54.80 -15.87 -24.59
N GLU A 1000 -53.58 -15.47 -24.23
CA GLU A 1000 -53.20 -15.22 -22.82
C GLU A 1000 -52.42 -13.89 -22.73
N PRO A 1001 -52.59 -13.07 -21.67
CA PRO A 1001 -52.23 -11.65 -21.72
C PRO A 1001 -51.14 -11.20 -20.73
N GLU A 1002 -50.64 -10.00 -21.02
CA GLU A 1002 -50.09 -8.95 -20.16
C GLU A 1002 -49.87 -9.23 -18.66
N ALA A 1003 -48.64 -8.94 -18.20
CA ALA A 1003 -48.34 -8.65 -16.80
C ALA A 1003 -48.13 -7.13 -16.65
N ASP A 1004 -49.16 -6.42 -16.18
CA ASP A 1004 -49.11 -4.98 -15.86
C ASP A 1004 -48.75 -4.77 -14.37
N PRO A 1005 -48.26 -3.60 -13.93
CA PRO A 1005 -47.70 -3.40 -12.59
C PRO A 1005 -48.77 -3.01 -11.56
N VAL A 1006 -48.44 -3.09 -10.26
CA VAL A 1006 -49.04 -2.23 -9.22
C VAL A 1006 -48.21 -2.29 -7.92
N GLY A 1007 -48.31 -1.24 -7.10
CA GLY A 1007 -47.84 -1.24 -5.72
C GLY A 1007 -48.93 -0.86 -4.73
N VAL A 1008 -48.93 -1.51 -3.56
CA VAL A 1008 -49.55 -1.08 -2.29
C VAL A 1008 -51.01 -0.58 -2.34
N ASN A 1009 -51.94 -1.49 -2.06
CA ASN A 1009 -52.82 -1.44 -0.88
C ASN A 1009 -53.63 -2.74 -0.77
N GLY A 1010 -54.23 -3.03 0.38
CA GLY A 1010 -54.96 -4.28 0.59
C GLY A 1010 -56.16 -4.16 1.51
N GLN A 1011 -56.94 -5.24 1.59
CA GLN A 1011 -57.89 -5.54 2.67
C GLN A 1011 -58.05 -7.06 2.79
N ALA A 1012 -58.46 -7.51 3.98
CA ALA A 1012 -58.60 -8.92 4.37
C ALA A 1012 -60.07 -9.40 4.10
N PRO A 1013 -60.66 -10.50 4.66
CA PRO A 1013 -60.27 -11.20 5.90
C PRO A 1013 -60.60 -12.72 6.05
N ILE A 1014 -60.41 -13.21 7.29
CA ILE A 1014 -61.11 -14.32 8.00
C ILE A 1014 -60.56 -15.77 7.92
N GLN A 1015 -60.69 -16.40 9.09
CA GLN A 1015 -60.24 -17.71 9.61
C GLN A 1015 -61.41 -18.77 9.52
N PRO A 1016 -61.45 -19.98 10.17
CA PRO A 1016 -60.78 -20.41 11.42
C PRO A 1016 -60.34 -21.90 11.61
N GLY A 1017 -59.59 -22.13 12.71
CA GLY A 1017 -59.48 -23.40 13.45
C GLY A 1017 -58.33 -24.37 13.06
N HIS A 1018 -58.01 -25.42 13.83
CA HIS A 1018 -58.30 -25.72 15.26
C HIS A 1018 -57.46 -26.93 15.75
N ASN A 1019 -56.96 -26.88 17.00
CA ASN A 1019 -56.56 -27.98 17.93
C ASN A 1019 -55.64 -29.13 17.43
N ALA A 1020 -54.60 -29.59 18.15
CA ALA A 1020 -53.92 -29.21 19.41
C ALA A 1020 -52.51 -29.91 19.42
N GLU A 1021 -51.65 -29.98 20.46
CA GLU A 1021 -51.75 -29.65 21.89
C GLU A 1021 -50.35 -29.28 22.51
N ALA A 1022 -50.04 -29.76 23.72
CA ALA A 1022 -48.86 -29.43 24.55
C ALA A 1022 -47.64 -30.37 24.33
N LEU A 1023 -46.40 -30.10 24.75
CA LEU A 1023 -45.79 -29.59 26.00
C LEU A 1023 -44.38 -28.98 25.67
N LEU A 1024 -43.64 -28.12 26.41
CA LEU A 1024 -43.67 -27.37 27.70
C LEU A 1024 -42.79 -26.09 27.50
N SER A 1025 -42.92 -24.97 28.25
CA SER A 1025 -42.28 -24.63 29.55
C SER A 1025 -40.75 -24.84 29.61
N SER A 1026 -39.88 -23.96 30.13
CA SER A 1026 -39.98 -22.59 30.74
C SER A 1026 -38.54 -22.11 31.08
N ALA A 1027 -38.18 -20.84 31.27
CA ALA A 1027 -38.78 -19.52 30.98
C ALA A 1027 -37.66 -18.44 31.17
N ALA A 1028 -37.98 -17.14 31.13
CA ALA A 1028 -37.06 -16.05 31.51
C ALA A 1028 -37.71 -15.15 32.58
N VAL A 1029 -37.04 -14.90 33.70
CA VAL A 1029 -37.52 -14.04 34.80
C VAL A 1029 -36.36 -13.23 35.39
N VAL A 1030 -36.69 -12.00 35.77
CA VAL A 1030 -35.87 -11.00 36.47
C VAL A 1030 -35.30 -11.53 37.80
N GLU A 1031 -33.98 -11.50 37.92
CA GLU A 1031 -33.25 -10.99 39.09
C GLU A 1031 -31.84 -10.59 38.62
N GLY A 1032 -31.42 -9.33 38.87
CA GLY A 1032 -30.19 -8.73 38.34
C GLY A 1032 -30.47 -7.65 37.30
#